data_AF-C5BNA9-F1
#
_entry.id   AF-C5BNA9-F1
#
_cell.length_a   1.000
_cell.length_b   1.000
_cell.length_c   1.000
_cell.angle_alpha   90.00
_cell.angle_beta   90.00
_cell.angle_gamma   90.00
#
_symmetry.space_group_name_H-M   'P 1'
#
loop_
_entity.id
_entity.type
_entity.pdbx_description
1 polymer ?
#
loop_
_entity_poly.entity_id
_entity_poly.type
_entity_poly.pdbx_seq_one_letter_code
_entity_poly.pdbx_strand_id
1 'polypeptide(L)'
;MGTSLMIKSTLTGMITAVAAAVFTTSAAFADVPPLTVSGNQVLSGGEAKSFAGNSFFWSNTGWGQERFYNAETVRWLKDDWNATIVRAAMGVDFDGSYIPEHEDADPEGNVARVRALVDAAIAEDMYVIIDFHTHHAEDYQAESIEFFEEMATLYGGYDNVIYEIYNEPLQISWDNVIKPYAESVIGAIRAIDPDNLIIVGTPTWSQDVDAAARNPITSYSNIAYTLHFYAGTHGSWLRDKARNAMNSGIALFVTEWGTVNADGDGAPAVNETQQWMDFLKQNNISHLNWSVSDKLEGASIVQPGTPISGWNASDLTASGTLVKNIVSNWGTTIGNGSSSSSSSSSSSSSSSSSSSSSSSSSSSSSSSSGSTGGGNCAGVNVYPNWTARDWSGGAYNHANAGDQMVYQNSLYRANWYTNSVPGSDASWTSLGACGGNGSTTSSSSSSSSSSSSSSSSSSSSTGGGSSSSSSSSSSSSSSSSSSSTGGGQCTEVCNWYGQGTYPLCNNTSGWGWENNQSCIGRQTCESQNGGAGGVVSNCTGSSTSSSSSSSSSSSSSSSSSSSSSSSSGTGSSTSSSSSSSSSSSSSTGSSGMPGPRVDNPFAAAQKWYINPMWSASAANEPGGSVIANEPSFVWMDRIGAIEGPADGMGLRDHLNEALAQGADLFMFVVYDLPNRDCAALASNGELRISEDGFNIYKSDYIAPIVEIISDPAYAGIKIAAVIEVDSLPNLVTNLSEPDCQEANGPGGYRDGIRHAITELGKIPNVYSYVDIAHSGWLGWSDNFAQGVNLIYEVVANLGSGINPIAGFVSNSANYTPVEEPFLPDANLQVGGQPVRSSDFYEWNSYLAEKPFVTDWRSAMISKGMPSSIGMLIDTARNGWGGPERPTAQSTSNNLNTFVNESRIDRREHRGNWCNQPGGVGYRPTAAPSPGIDAYVWVKPQGESDGVSDPNFEIDPNDPNKQHDPMCDPFASNSSNSAYGTGAMPNAPHAGRWFPEAFQLLLENAYPPIN
;
A
#
# COMPACT_ATOMS: atom_id res chain seq x y z
N MET A 1 -27.26 84.81 -8.99
CA MET A 1 -27.44 84.07 -7.72
C MET A 1 -26.36 82.99 -7.69
N GLY A 2 -25.58 82.79 -6.63
CA GLY A 2 -25.59 83.45 -5.32
C GLY A 2 -24.50 82.95 -4.35
N THR A 3 -23.25 82.87 -4.81
CA THR A 3 -21.98 82.90 -4.05
C THR A 3 -21.97 82.64 -2.52
N SER A 4 -21.38 81.50 -2.13
CA SER A 4 -20.14 81.36 -1.31
C SER A 4 -19.97 82.05 0.08
N LEU A 5 -19.55 81.24 1.06
CA LEU A 5 -18.74 81.53 2.28
C LEU A 5 -19.09 82.74 3.20
N MET A 6 -19.27 82.49 4.51
CA MET A 6 -18.18 82.70 5.50
C MET A 6 -18.51 82.29 6.98
N ILE A 7 -17.65 81.44 7.53
CA ILE A 7 -16.93 81.52 8.83
C ILE A 7 -17.49 82.42 9.98
N LYS A 8 -17.75 81.85 11.17
CA LYS A 8 -16.95 82.03 12.43
C LYS A 8 -17.59 81.46 13.72
N SER A 9 -16.72 81.04 14.65
CA SER A 9 -16.98 80.83 16.08
C SER A 9 -17.03 82.20 16.81
N THR A 10 -17.33 82.35 18.11
CA THR A 10 -17.18 81.46 19.28
C THR A 10 -18.00 82.02 20.45
N LEU A 11 -18.58 81.19 21.33
CA LEU A 11 -18.60 81.50 22.77
C LEU A 11 -18.84 80.25 23.63
N THR A 12 -18.24 80.23 24.82
CA THR A 12 -18.29 79.14 25.81
C THR A 12 -19.00 79.64 27.07
N GLY A 13 -19.83 78.83 27.73
CA GLY A 13 -20.35 79.20 29.05
C GLY A 13 -21.59 78.44 29.56
N MET A 14 -21.36 77.25 30.12
CA MET A 14 -22.19 76.59 31.16
C MET A 14 -23.73 76.58 31.01
N ILE A 15 -24.30 75.39 30.80
CA ILE A 15 -25.22 74.81 31.81
C ILE A 15 -25.16 73.27 31.79
N THR A 16 -25.03 72.73 33.00
CA THR A 16 -25.29 71.38 33.52
C THR A 16 -25.60 70.22 32.56
N ALA A 17 -24.65 69.28 32.52
CA ALA A 17 -24.76 67.84 32.26
C ALA A 17 -26.14 67.26 31.87
N VAL A 18 -26.30 66.96 30.57
CA VAL A 18 -27.07 65.81 30.09
C VAL A 18 -26.10 64.96 29.26
N ALA A 19 -25.36 64.09 29.93
CA ALA A 19 -24.44 63.13 29.31
C ALA A 19 -25.14 61.79 29.09
N ALA A 20 -24.66 61.02 28.10
CA ALA A 20 -25.31 59.82 27.59
C ALA A 20 -25.83 58.85 28.67
N ALA A 21 -27.15 58.65 28.67
CA ALA A 21 -27.84 57.53 29.31
C ALA A 21 -28.71 56.80 28.28
N VAL A 22 -28.16 56.59 27.08
CA VAL A 22 -28.58 55.43 26.27
C VAL A 22 -28.07 54.23 27.03
N PHE A 23 -28.98 53.36 27.50
CA PHE A 23 -28.58 52.09 28.09
C PHE A 23 -27.96 51.24 26.98
N THR A 24 -26.63 51.15 26.97
CA THR A 24 -25.95 50.01 26.40
C THR A 24 -26.32 48.81 27.25
N THR A 25 -27.39 48.11 26.88
CA THR A 25 -27.54 46.69 27.20
C THR A 25 -26.38 45.98 26.53
N SER A 26 -25.27 45.83 27.26
CA SER A 26 -24.20 44.91 26.91
C SER A 26 -24.83 43.52 26.82
N ALA A 27 -25.11 43.09 25.59
CA ALA A 27 -25.66 41.77 25.34
C ALA A 27 -24.57 40.75 25.70
N ALA A 28 -24.73 40.11 26.85
CA ALA A 28 -23.90 38.98 27.23
C ALA A 28 -24.43 37.75 26.48
N PHE A 29 -23.88 37.53 25.28
CA PHE A 29 -24.04 36.29 24.53
C PHE A 29 -22.70 35.54 24.59
N ALA A 30 -22.62 34.59 25.52
CA ALA A 30 -21.59 33.55 25.66
C ALA A 30 -21.85 32.81 27.00
N ASP A 31 -22.85 31.92 27.04
CA ASP A 31 -22.98 30.95 28.15
C ASP A 31 -22.03 29.75 27.96
N VAL A 32 -21.58 29.50 26.72
CA VAL A 32 -20.45 28.63 26.38
C VAL A 32 -19.19 29.47 26.11
N PRO A 33 -17.97 29.01 26.45
CA PRO A 33 -16.74 29.69 26.06
C PRO A 33 -16.41 29.49 24.56
N PRO A 34 -15.68 30.40 23.91
CA PRO A 34 -15.28 30.23 22.51
C PRO A 34 -14.25 29.11 22.37
N LEU A 35 -14.33 28.38 21.25
CA LEU A 35 -13.36 27.36 20.86
C LEU A 35 -12.24 27.98 20.03
N THR A 36 -10.98 27.74 20.43
CA THR A 36 -9.79 28.32 19.80
C THR A 36 -8.69 27.29 19.64
N VAL A 37 -8.10 27.17 18.45
CA VAL A 37 -6.98 26.26 18.18
C VAL A 37 -5.64 26.89 18.59
N SER A 38 -4.80 26.13 19.30
CA SER A 38 -3.44 26.51 19.62
C SER A 38 -2.49 25.32 19.46
N GLY A 39 -1.68 25.35 18.41
CA GLY A 39 -0.91 24.16 17.99
C GLY A 39 -1.85 22.99 17.70
N ASN A 40 -1.54 21.83 18.28
CA ASN A 40 -2.30 20.60 18.09
C ASN A 40 -3.48 20.40 19.06
N GLN A 41 -3.99 21.48 19.67
CA GLN A 41 -5.08 21.41 20.66
C GLN A 41 -6.22 22.39 20.34
N VAL A 42 -7.46 21.91 20.47
CA VAL A 42 -8.65 22.76 20.59
C VAL A 42 -8.80 23.17 22.06
N LEU A 43 -8.94 24.47 22.30
CA LEU A 43 -9.08 25.07 23.64
C LEU A 43 -10.48 25.67 23.81
N SER A 44 -11.16 25.39 24.91
CA SER A 44 -12.41 26.07 25.30
C SER A 44 -12.13 27.02 26.46
N GLY A 45 -12.28 28.32 26.19
CA GLY A 45 -11.92 29.40 27.11
C GLY A 45 -10.42 29.51 27.39
N GLY A 46 -9.57 28.99 26.48
CA GLY A 46 -8.11 28.97 26.62
C GLY A 46 -7.52 27.75 27.34
N GLU A 47 -8.35 26.76 27.72
CA GLU A 47 -7.91 25.48 28.29
C GLU A 47 -8.23 24.32 27.33
N ALA A 48 -7.27 23.41 27.13
CA ALA A 48 -7.46 22.23 26.27
C ALA A 48 -8.51 21.28 26.88
N LYS A 49 -9.59 21.02 26.12
CA LYS A 49 -10.78 20.27 26.58
C LYS A 49 -11.40 19.52 25.40
N SER A 50 -11.69 18.24 25.58
CA SER A 50 -12.50 17.45 24.65
C SER A 50 -13.97 17.42 25.06
N PHE A 51 -14.86 17.60 24.10
CA PHE A 51 -16.31 17.45 24.23
C PHE A 51 -16.76 16.11 23.65
N ALA A 52 -17.86 15.58 24.18
CA ALA A 52 -18.43 14.29 23.79
C ALA A 52 -19.91 14.42 23.47
N GLY A 53 -20.36 13.71 22.44
CA GLY A 53 -21.74 13.79 21.97
C GLY A 53 -22.07 12.83 20.83
N ASN A 54 -23.06 13.22 20.01
CA ASN A 54 -23.66 12.39 18.98
C ASN A 54 -23.83 13.17 17.67
N SER A 55 -23.52 12.51 16.54
CA SER A 55 -23.93 12.95 15.22
C SER A 55 -25.35 12.48 14.95
N PHE A 56 -26.18 13.36 14.40
CA PHE A 56 -27.44 12.94 13.81
C PHE A 56 -27.15 12.25 12.47
N PHE A 57 -28.06 11.38 12.04
CA PHE A 57 -28.02 10.75 10.71
C PHE A 57 -28.25 11.81 9.61
N TRP A 58 -28.00 11.48 8.34
CA TRP A 58 -28.36 12.28 7.16
C TRP A 58 -29.75 12.94 7.31
N SER A 59 -29.83 14.25 7.07
CA SER A 59 -31.06 15.04 7.26
C SER A 59 -32.15 14.84 6.19
N ASN A 60 -31.90 14.01 5.18
CA ASN A 60 -32.72 13.86 3.97
C ASN A 60 -34.22 13.59 4.25
N THR A 61 -35.07 14.21 3.45
CA THR A 61 -36.54 14.05 3.51
C THR A 61 -36.97 12.65 3.08
N GLY A 62 -37.82 12.01 3.88
CA GLY A 62 -38.40 10.69 3.57
C GLY A 62 -37.58 9.49 4.04
N TRP A 63 -36.37 9.72 4.58
CA TRP A 63 -35.47 8.64 5.05
C TRP A 63 -35.85 8.09 6.43
N GLY A 64 -36.81 8.72 7.12
CA GLY A 64 -37.32 8.34 8.43
C GLY A 64 -36.49 8.87 9.60
N GLN A 65 -35.21 9.22 9.39
CA GLN A 65 -34.30 9.70 10.42
C GLN A 65 -34.38 11.22 10.64
N GLU A 66 -34.93 11.98 9.68
CA GLU A 66 -35.16 13.42 9.76
C GLU A 66 -36.09 13.78 10.94
N ARG A 67 -36.90 12.84 11.42
CA ARG A 67 -37.75 12.98 12.63
C ARG A 67 -36.97 13.33 13.90
N PHE A 68 -35.69 12.97 13.99
CA PHE A 68 -34.85 13.26 15.15
C PHE A 68 -34.34 14.71 15.17
N TYR A 69 -34.39 15.45 14.06
CA TYR A 69 -33.96 16.85 13.95
C TYR A 69 -34.94 17.81 14.67
N ASN A 70 -34.93 17.80 16.00
CA ASN A 70 -35.80 18.61 16.84
C ASN A 70 -35.18 18.88 18.22
N ALA A 71 -35.65 19.94 18.89
CA ALA A 71 -35.14 20.38 20.18
C ALA A 71 -35.42 19.42 21.37
N GLU A 72 -36.39 18.50 21.26
CA GLU A 72 -36.67 17.51 22.30
C GLU A 72 -35.59 16.41 22.30
N THR A 73 -35.13 15.98 21.13
CA THR A 73 -34.00 15.04 21.00
C THR A 73 -32.69 15.65 21.49
N VAL A 74 -32.41 16.92 21.18
CA VAL A 74 -31.19 17.62 21.68
C VAL A 74 -31.21 17.74 23.20
N ARG A 75 -32.32 18.21 23.79
CA ARG A 75 -32.47 18.26 25.25
C ARG A 75 -32.37 16.88 25.89
N TRP A 76 -32.90 15.83 25.26
CA TRP A 76 -32.78 14.46 25.77
C TRP A 76 -31.31 13.99 25.82
N LEU A 77 -30.52 14.25 24.78
CA LEU A 77 -29.08 13.95 24.77
C LEU A 77 -28.31 14.75 25.83
N LYS A 78 -28.67 16.01 26.07
CA LYS A 78 -28.13 16.80 27.20
C LYS A 78 -28.49 16.18 28.56
N ASP A 79 -29.79 16.02 28.84
CA ASP A 79 -30.28 15.69 30.19
C ASP A 79 -30.03 14.22 30.60
N ASP A 80 -30.07 13.27 29.65
CA ASP A 80 -29.99 11.83 29.92
C ASP A 80 -28.65 11.19 29.48
N TRP A 81 -27.94 11.78 28.51
CA TRP A 81 -26.62 11.32 28.07
C TRP A 81 -25.48 12.22 28.54
N ASN A 82 -25.76 13.41 29.12
CA ASN A 82 -24.76 14.43 29.45
C ASN A 82 -23.88 14.79 28.23
N ALA A 83 -24.50 14.82 27.04
CA ALA A 83 -23.85 15.28 25.83
C ALA A 83 -23.49 16.77 25.95
N THR A 84 -22.36 17.15 25.37
CA THR A 84 -21.83 18.53 25.39
C THR A 84 -21.70 19.14 23.99
N ILE A 85 -21.93 18.33 22.96
CA ILE A 85 -21.87 18.73 21.56
C ILE A 85 -22.83 17.86 20.74
N VAL A 86 -23.37 18.39 19.65
CA VAL A 86 -24.13 17.64 18.64
C VAL A 86 -23.63 17.99 17.23
N ARG A 87 -23.83 17.11 16.25
CA ARG A 87 -23.50 17.36 14.83
C ARG A 87 -24.73 17.20 13.96
N ALA A 88 -25.03 18.23 13.19
CA ALA A 88 -26.14 18.31 12.25
C ALA A 88 -25.61 17.99 10.84
N ALA A 89 -25.63 16.70 10.49
CA ALA A 89 -25.21 16.17 9.20
C ALA A 89 -26.22 16.56 8.09
N MET A 90 -26.01 17.72 7.47
CA MET A 90 -26.90 18.19 6.41
C MET A 90 -26.68 17.35 5.16
N GLY A 91 -27.67 16.51 4.82
CA GLY A 91 -27.61 15.67 3.63
C GLY A 91 -27.55 16.50 2.35
N VAL A 92 -26.41 16.46 1.67
CA VAL A 92 -26.15 17.11 0.39
C VAL A 92 -26.55 16.19 -0.77
N ASP A 93 -26.13 14.93 -0.70
CA ASP A 93 -26.31 13.92 -1.74
C ASP A 93 -27.64 13.16 -1.61
N PHE A 94 -28.03 12.48 -2.69
CA PHE A 94 -29.17 11.55 -2.81
C PHE A 94 -30.57 12.20 -2.70
N ASP A 95 -31.60 11.37 -2.77
CA ASP A 95 -32.99 11.84 -2.82
C ASP A 95 -33.40 12.52 -1.50
N GLY A 96 -34.20 13.61 -1.60
CA GLY A 96 -34.66 14.38 -0.44
C GLY A 96 -33.61 15.29 0.21
N SER A 97 -32.49 15.56 -0.46
CA SER A 97 -31.32 16.30 0.07
C SER A 97 -31.38 17.82 -0.14
N TYR A 98 -30.25 18.50 0.12
CA TYR A 98 -30.06 19.93 -0.11
C TYR A 98 -29.82 20.32 -1.59
N ILE A 99 -29.22 19.44 -2.41
CA ILE A 99 -28.86 19.78 -3.79
C ILE A 99 -30.10 19.67 -4.72
N PRO A 100 -30.53 20.76 -5.39
CA PRO A 100 -31.77 20.79 -6.19
C PRO A 100 -31.86 19.81 -7.37
N GLU A 101 -30.73 19.26 -7.80
CA GLU A 101 -30.61 18.33 -8.93
C GLU A 101 -31.04 16.88 -8.62
N HIS A 102 -31.22 16.51 -7.34
CA HIS A 102 -31.65 15.16 -6.93
C HIS A 102 -33.18 14.96 -6.92
N GLU A 103 -33.65 13.70 -6.89
CA GLU A 103 -35.09 13.41 -6.87
C GLU A 103 -35.70 13.77 -5.49
N ASP A 104 -36.91 14.34 -5.50
CA ASP A 104 -37.61 14.87 -4.32
C ASP A 104 -36.79 15.81 -3.40
N ALA A 105 -35.75 16.48 -3.94
CA ALA A 105 -34.87 17.40 -3.19
C ALA A 105 -35.64 18.48 -2.39
N ASP A 106 -35.17 18.76 -1.17
CA ASP A 106 -35.80 19.63 -0.19
C ASP A 106 -34.77 20.56 0.48
N PRO A 107 -34.24 21.58 -0.24
CA PRO A 107 -33.20 22.46 0.30
C PRO A 107 -33.71 23.26 1.51
N GLU A 108 -34.94 23.78 1.41
CA GLU A 108 -35.59 24.54 2.48
C GLU A 108 -35.79 23.70 3.75
N GLY A 109 -36.22 22.43 3.62
CA GLY A 109 -36.42 21.53 4.73
C GLY A 109 -35.12 21.02 5.37
N ASN A 110 -34.08 20.74 4.58
CA ASN A 110 -32.77 20.36 5.12
C ASN A 110 -32.13 21.52 5.90
N VAL A 111 -32.14 22.74 5.36
CA VAL A 111 -31.71 23.95 6.09
C VAL A 111 -32.55 24.16 7.36
N ALA A 112 -33.88 24.00 7.30
CA ALA A 112 -34.75 24.12 8.47
C ALA A 112 -34.43 23.08 9.57
N ARG A 113 -34.01 21.86 9.21
CA ARG A 113 -33.60 20.81 10.15
C ARG A 113 -32.27 21.13 10.84
N VAL A 114 -31.25 21.55 10.08
CA VAL A 114 -29.97 22.02 10.62
C VAL A 114 -30.22 23.14 11.63
N ARG A 115 -30.99 24.15 11.23
CA ARG A 115 -31.37 25.29 12.07
C ARG A 115 -32.13 24.86 13.34
N ALA A 116 -33.01 23.87 13.26
CA ALA A 116 -33.72 23.33 14.41
C ALA A 116 -32.79 22.64 15.43
N LEU A 117 -31.66 22.05 15.00
CA LEU A 117 -30.62 21.55 15.91
C LEU A 117 -29.73 22.67 16.45
N VAL A 118 -29.35 23.65 15.63
CA VAL A 118 -28.52 24.80 16.05
C VAL A 118 -29.24 25.68 17.07
N ASP A 119 -30.50 26.08 16.78
CA ASP A 119 -31.36 26.83 17.70
C ASP A 119 -31.52 26.09 19.04
N ALA A 120 -31.64 24.75 18.99
CA ALA A 120 -31.77 23.91 20.18
C ALA A 120 -30.47 23.80 20.99
N ALA A 121 -29.32 23.61 20.33
CA ALA A 121 -28.03 23.53 20.99
C ALA A 121 -27.66 24.86 21.67
N ILE A 122 -27.91 26.00 21.01
CA ILE A 122 -27.75 27.35 21.59
C ILE A 122 -28.69 27.53 22.79
N ALA A 123 -29.96 27.15 22.68
CA ALA A 123 -30.94 27.22 23.78
C ALA A 123 -30.67 26.24 24.93
N GLU A 124 -29.71 25.33 24.76
CA GLU A 124 -29.31 24.32 25.74
C GLU A 124 -27.82 24.42 26.12
N ASP A 125 -27.14 25.54 25.84
CA ASP A 125 -25.76 25.80 26.23
C ASP A 125 -24.75 24.74 25.71
N MET A 126 -25.05 24.10 24.56
CA MET A 126 -24.23 23.08 23.91
C MET A 126 -23.49 23.62 22.70
N TYR A 127 -22.36 23.01 22.34
CA TYR A 127 -21.76 23.22 21.03
C TYR A 127 -22.53 22.48 19.92
N VAL A 128 -22.47 22.98 18.69
CA VAL A 128 -23.06 22.35 17.51
C VAL A 128 -22.14 22.43 16.31
N ILE A 129 -21.91 21.28 15.66
CA ILE A 129 -21.28 21.21 14.34
C ILE A 129 -22.36 21.30 13.28
N ILE A 130 -22.23 22.27 12.38
CA ILE A 130 -22.97 22.39 11.13
C ILE A 130 -22.10 21.72 10.06
N ASP A 131 -22.54 20.58 9.54
CA ASP A 131 -21.77 19.71 8.66
C ASP A 131 -22.40 19.64 7.25
N PHE A 132 -21.58 19.88 6.23
CA PHE A 132 -21.96 19.75 4.81
C PHE A 132 -21.70 18.29 4.38
N HIS A 133 -22.72 17.45 4.58
CA HIS A 133 -22.56 16.00 4.62
C HIS A 133 -22.65 15.38 3.21
N THR A 134 -21.48 15.19 2.62
CA THR A 134 -21.26 14.63 1.27
C THR A 134 -19.92 13.89 1.18
N HIS A 135 -19.75 13.11 0.12
CA HIS A 135 -18.46 12.57 -0.33
C HIS A 135 -17.77 13.40 -1.44
N HIS A 136 -18.42 14.46 -1.94
CA HIS A 136 -18.08 15.17 -3.18
C HIS A 136 -18.22 16.71 -3.06
N ALA A 137 -17.83 17.30 -1.93
CA ALA A 137 -18.07 18.74 -1.70
C ALA A 137 -17.34 19.66 -2.71
N GLU A 138 -16.27 19.18 -3.35
CA GLU A 138 -15.55 19.88 -4.41
C GLU A 138 -16.41 20.16 -5.65
N ASP A 139 -17.36 19.26 -5.99
CA ASP A 139 -18.28 19.44 -7.10
C ASP A 139 -19.40 20.46 -6.77
N TYR A 140 -19.62 20.72 -5.48
CA TYR A 140 -20.67 21.59 -4.92
C TYR A 140 -20.11 22.86 -4.24
N GLN A 141 -18.97 23.37 -4.71
CA GLN A 141 -18.28 24.48 -4.04
C GLN A 141 -19.12 25.78 -3.97
N ALA A 142 -19.98 26.07 -4.95
CA ALA A 142 -20.79 27.28 -4.93
C ALA A 142 -21.96 27.18 -3.94
N GLU A 143 -22.57 26.01 -3.89
CA GLU A 143 -23.70 25.62 -3.06
C GLU A 143 -23.29 25.50 -1.59
N SER A 144 -22.10 24.94 -1.34
CA SER A 144 -21.43 24.94 -0.03
C SER A 144 -21.14 26.37 0.46
N ILE A 145 -20.63 27.25 -0.41
CA ILE A 145 -20.42 28.67 -0.07
C ILE A 145 -21.76 29.36 0.27
N GLU A 146 -22.81 29.19 -0.53
CA GLU A 146 -24.12 29.80 -0.26
C GLU A 146 -24.73 29.29 1.07
N PHE A 147 -24.68 27.99 1.33
CA PHE A 147 -25.09 27.39 2.60
C PHE A 147 -24.33 27.96 3.80
N PHE A 148 -23.00 27.97 3.74
CA PHE A 148 -22.19 28.47 4.85
C PHE A 148 -22.25 29.99 5.01
N GLU A 149 -22.51 30.77 3.96
CA GLU A 149 -22.82 32.20 4.09
C GLU A 149 -24.18 32.43 4.77
N GLU A 150 -25.22 31.61 4.54
CA GLU A 150 -26.47 31.68 5.33
C GLU A 150 -26.19 31.33 6.80
N MET A 151 -25.51 30.20 7.06
CA MET A 151 -25.27 29.73 8.44
C MET A 151 -24.37 30.70 9.23
N ALA A 152 -23.35 31.30 8.62
CA ALA A 152 -22.55 32.36 9.22
C ALA A 152 -23.35 33.64 9.45
N THR A 153 -24.23 34.03 8.51
CA THR A 153 -25.10 35.21 8.66
C THR A 153 -26.10 35.06 9.80
N LEU A 154 -26.62 33.85 10.02
CA LEU A 154 -27.58 33.55 11.09
C LEU A 154 -26.91 33.37 12.45
N TYR A 155 -25.78 32.67 12.50
CA TYR A 155 -25.24 32.14 13.75
C TYR A 155 -23.77 32.47 14.05
N GLY A 156 -23.06 33.18 13.19
CA GLY A 156 -21.65 33.55 13.41
C GLY A 156 -21.39 34.59 14.52
N GLY A 157 -22.39 34.82 15.38
CA GLY A 157 -22.30 35.60 16.62
C GLY A 157 -22.50 34.76 17.88
N TYR A 158 -22.46 33.42 17.78
CA TYR A 158 -22.58 32.50 18.91
C TYR A 158 -21.37 31.55 18.98
N ASP A 159 -20.64 31.60 20.10
CA ASP A 159 -19.51 30.71 20.45
C ASP A 159 -19.87 29.20 20.43
N ASN A 160 -21.15 28.87 20.36
CA ASN A 160 -21.69 27.51 20.24
C ASN A 160 -21.36 26.84 18.90
N VAL A 161 -21.12 27.61 17.83
CA VAL A 161 -21.14 27.09 16.46
C VAL A 161 -19.76 26.68 15.97
N ILE A 162 -19.74 25.56 15.26
CA ILE A 162 -18.59 24.97 14.60
C ILE A 162 -19.02 24.62 13.18
N TYR A 163 -18.18 24.91 12.19
CA TYR A 163 -18.45 24.57 10.79
C TYR A 163 -17.58 23.37 10.38
N GLU A 164 -18.18 22.29 9.89
CA GLU A 164 -17.47 21.21 9.20
C GLU A 164 -17.77 21.31 7.70
N ILE A 165 -16.78 21.78 6.95
CA ILE A 165 -17.01 22.20 5.55
C ILE A 165 -16.95 21.05 4.53
N TYR A 166 -16.60 19.84 4.98
CA TYR A 166 -16.55 18.63 4.16
C TYR A 166 -16.49 17.42 5.10
N ASN A 167 -17.54 16.58 5.09
CA ASN A 167 -17.66 15.34 5.86
C ASN A 167 -16.57 14.28 5.53
N GLU A 168 -16.69 13.60 4.39
CA GLU A 168 -15.84 12.45 4.04
C GLU A 168 -15.34 12.52 2.59
N PRO A 169 -14.29 13.32 2.33
CA PRO A 169 -13.62 13.31 1.03
C PRO A 169 -13.15 11.90 0.68
N LEU A 170 -13.35 11.48 -0.57
CA LEU A 170 -12.84 10.20 -1.05
C LEU A 170 -11.30 10.24 -1.21
N GLN A 171 -10.74 9.32 -1.99
CA GLN A 171 -9.30 9.22 -2.28
C GLN A 171 -8.85 10.31 -3.28
N ILE A 172 -9.10 11.58 -2.94
CA ILE A 172 -8.84 12.77 -3.75
C ILE A 172 -7.72 13.64 -3.15
N SER A 173 -6.99 14.35 -4.00
CA SER A 173 -5.77 15.06 -3.59
C SER A 173 -6.04 16.18 -2.57
N TRP A 174 -5.39 16.09 -1.40
CA TRP A 174 -5.38 17.17 -0.41
C TRP A 174 -4.94 18.50 -1.03
N ASP A 175 -3.76 18.53 -1.65
CA ASP A 175 -3.12 19.76 -2.13
C ASP A 175 -3.81 20.40 -3.34
N ASN A 176 -4.41 19.59 -4.22
CA ASN A 176 -4.96 20.04 -5.50
C ASN A 176 -6.49 20.18 -5.51
N VAL A 177 -7.21 19.54 -4.57
CA VAL A 177 -8.68 19.52 -4.54
C VAL A 177 -9.21 20.01 -3.19
N ILE A 178 -8.98 19.25 -2.12
CA ILE A 178 -9.61 19.52 -0.81
C ILE A 178 -9.14 20.86 -0.22
N LYS A 179 -7.84 21.16 -0.28
CA LYS A 179 -7.28 22.40 0.27
C LYS A 179 -7.72 23.66 -0.50
N PRO A 180 -7.67 23.71 -1.85
CA PRO A 180 -8.22 24.84 -2.61
C PRO A 180 -9.72 25.07 -2.40
N TYR A 181 -10.52 23.99 -2.31
CA TYR A 181 -11.92 24.04 -1.91
C TYR A 181 -12.07 24.65 -0.51
N ALA A 182 -11.35 24.10 0.47
CA ALA A 182 -11.41 24.52 1.86
C ALA A 182 -11.02 25.99 2.05
N GLU A 183 -9.91 26.44 1.46
CA GLU A 183 -9.48 27.85 1.53
C GLU A 183 -10.48 28.82 0.86
N SER A 184 -11.31 28.33 -0.05
CA SER A 184 -12.41 29.10 -0.67
C SER A 184 -13.62 29.20 0.26
N VAL A 185 -14.11 28.08 0.82
CA VAL A 185 -15.26 28.05 1.74
C VAL A 185 -14.93 28.76 3.06
N ILE A 186 -13.73 28.54 3.62
CA ILE A 186 -13.22 29.28 4.78
C ILE A 186 -13.16 30.78 4.48
N GLY A 187 -12.79 31.17 3.27
CA GLY A 187 -12.75 32.58 2.84
C GLY A 187 -14.13 33.25 2.85
N ALA A 188 -15.18 32.51 2.47
CA ALA A 188 -16.57 32.98 2.54
C ALA A 188 -17.05 33.08 3.99
N ILE A 189 -16.89 32.02 4.80
CA ILE A 189 -17.23 32.02 6.24
C ILE A 189 -16.54 33.20 6.94
N ARG A 190 -15.22 33.36 6.74
CA ARG A 190 -14.40 34.42 7.38
C ARG A 190 -14.69 35.84 6.90
N ALA A 191 -15.52 36.02 5.88
CA ALA A 191 -16.05 37.34 5.51
C ALA A 191 -17.22 37.79 6.41
N ILE A 192 -17.83 36.85 7.16
CA ILE A 192 -19.04 37.04 7.97
C ILE A 192 -18.77 36.68 9.45
N ASP A 193 -18.25 35.48 9.70
CA ASP A 193 -17.84 34.93 10.99
C ASP A 193 -16.29 34.91 11.10
N PRO A 194 -15.66 35.83 11.84
CA PRO A 194 -14.22 35.97 11.84
C PRO A 194 -13.48 34.94 12.70
N ASP A 195 -14.13 34.26 13.65
CA ASP A 195 -13.43 33.57 14.74
C ASP A 195 -14.02 32.26 15.29
N ASN A 196 -15.24 31.80 14.94
CA ASN A 196 -15.69 30.44 15.33
C ASN A 196 -14.83 29.33 14.72
N LEU A 197 -14.83 28.14 15.32
CA LEU A 197 -14.02 27.01 14.87
C LEU A 197 -14.50 26.48 13.51
N ILE A 198 -13.57 26.28 12.58
CA ILE A 198 -13.81 25.53 11.35
C ILE A 198 -13.03 24.20 11.41
N ILE A 199 -13.66 23.12 10.96
CA ILE A 199 -13.09 21.78 10.82
C ILE A 199 -13.10 21.42 9.34
N VAL A 200 -12.00 20.84 8.86
CA VAL A 200 -11.79 20.52 7.45
C VAL A 200 -11.60 19.02 7.27
N GLY A 201 -12.43 18.41 6.42
CA GLY A 201 -12.31 17.02 5.97
C GLY A 201 -10.93 16.70 5.40
N THR A 202 -10.52 15.44 5.50
CA THR A 202 -9.22 14.98 4.97
C THR A 202 -9.41 13.82 3.98
N PRO A 203 -8.43 13.47 3.12
CA PRO A 203 -8.64 12.41 2.15
C PRO A 203 -9.01 11.06 2.77
N THR A 204 -9.56 10.18 1.94
CA THR A 204 -9.85 8.77 2.27
C THR A 204 -10.83 8.64 3.45
N TRP A 205 -12.04 9.16 3.28
CA TRP A 205 -13.10 9.23 4.30
C TRP A 205 -12.64 9.92 5.59
N SER A 206 -11.97 11.07 5.46
CA SER A 206 -11.39 11.81 6.59
C SER A 206 -10.45 10.98 7.47
N GLN A 207 -9.57 10.18 6.85
CA GLN A 207 -8.55 9.38 7.56
C GLN A 207 -7.12 9.88 7.32
N ASP A 208 -6.87 10.62 6.23
CA ASP A 208 -5.54 11.07 5.81
C ASP A 208 -5.14 12.41 6.44
N VAL A 209 -5.31 12.50 7.76
CA VAL A 209 -4.94 13.66 8.58
C VAL A 209 -3.44 14.00 8.54
N ASP A 210 -2.59 13.05 8.15
CA ASP A 210 -1.16 13.27 7.91
C ASP A 210 -0.86 13.98 6.58
N ALA A 211 -1.67 13.80 5.54
CA ALA A 211 -1.60 14.62 4.32
C ALA A 211 -1.92 16.08 4.64
N ALA A 212 -3.00 16.31 5.40
CA ALA A 212 -3.34 17.65 5.89
C ALA A 212 -2.26 18.24 6.81
N ALA A 213 -1.63 17.42 7.66
CA ALA A 213 -0.54 17.85 8.53
C ALA A 213 0.77 18.18 7.79
N ARG A 214 1.01 17.62 6.60
CA ARG A 214 2.19 17.91 5.77
C ARG A 214 2.10 19.24 5.05
N ASN A 215 0.92 19.62 4.56
CA ASN A 215 0.67 20.95 3.97
C ASN A 215 -0.58 21.62 4.57
N PRO A 216 -0.55 22.05 5.84
CA PRO A 216 -1.71 22.61 6.52
C PRO A 216 -2.17 23.94 5.91
N ILE A 217 -3.45 24.26 6.08
CA ILE A 217 -4.01 25.58 5.79
C ILE A 217 -3.38 26.57 6.77
N THR A 218 -2.68 27.56 6.22
CA THR A 218 -1.94 28.60 6.97
C THR A 218 -2.33 30.02 6.57
N SER A 219 -3.20 30.14 5.57
CA SER A 219 -3.85 31.37 5.10
C SER A 219 -4.88 31.93 6.11
N TYR A 220 -5.44 31.06 6.95
CA TYR A 220 -6.47 31.36 7.95
C TYR A 220 -6.13 30.77 9.32
N SER A 221 -6.86 31.20 10.35
CA SER A 221 -6.70 30.75 11.74
C SER A 221 -7.98 30.14 12.33
N ASN A 222 -7.82 29.47 13.46
CA ASN A 222 -8.85 28.68 14.17
C ASN A 222 -9.44 27.56 13.30
N ILE A 223 -8.56 26.64 12.88
CA ILE A 223 -8.87 25.48 12.03
C ILE A 223 -8.40 24.20 12.73
N ALA A 224 -9.29 23.21 12.79
CA ALA A 224 -8.97 21.82 13.08
C ALA A 224 -9.22 20.94 11.84
N TYR A 225 -8.81 19.68 11.89
CA TYR A 225 -8.95 18.73 10.78
C TYR A 225 -9.73 17.50 11.25
N THR A 226 -10.62 17.01 10.39
CA THR A 226 -11.49 15.88 10.68
C THR A 226 -10.72 14.57 10.66
N LEU A 227 -10.96 13.72 11.67
CA LEU A 227 -10.57 12.32 11.71
C LEU A 227 -11.81 11.44 11.94
N HIS A 228 -12.15 10.57 11.00
CA HIS A 228 -13.20 9.56 11.20
C HIS A 228 -12.62 8.20 11.55
N PHE A 229 -13.36 7.39 12.30
CA PHE A 229 -13.05 5.97 12.48
C PHE A 229 -14.28 5.14 12.85
N TYR A 230 -14.30 3.90 12.35
CA TYR A 230 -15.24 2.86 12.76
C TYR A 230 -14.47 1.72 13.43
N ALA A 231 -14.71 1.49 14.73
CA ALA A 231 -13.83 0.71 15.60
C ALA A 231 -13.76 -0.80 15.31
N GLY A 232 -14.67 -1.34 14.50
CA GLY A 232 -14.59 -2.71 13.97
C GLY A 232 -13.58 -2.87 12.82
N THR A 233 -13.17 -1.78 12.18
CA THR A 233 -12.29 -1.76 11.00
C THR A 233 -10.98 -1.00 11.26
N HIS A 234 -11.03 0.10 12.00
CA HIS A 234 -9.93 1.05 12.12
C HIS A 234 -9.23 0.90 13.48
N GLY A 235 -7.98 0.44 13.46
CA GLY A 235 -7.23 0.03 14.64
C GLY A 235 -6.17 1.03 15.12
N SER A 236 -5.10 0.50 15.72
CA SER A 236 -3.95 1.31 16.17
C SER A 236 -3.28 2.12 15.06
N TRP A 237 -3.24 1.60 13.84
CA TRP A 237 -2.60 2.25 12.69
C TRP A 237 -3.16 3.67 12.45
N LEU A 238 -4.47 3.85 12.55
CA LEU A 238 -5.12 5.15 12.35
C LEU A 238 -4.96 6.06 13.59
N ARG A 239 -4.89 5.49 14.81
CA ARG A 239 -4.51 6.25 16.02
C ARG A 239 -3.08 6.79 15.93
N ASP A 240 -2.16 6.03 15.34
CA ASP A 240 -0.77 6.45 15.20
C ASP A 240 -0.59 7.42 14.01
N LYS A 241 -1.39 7.29 12.94
CA LYS A 241 -1.56 8.32 11.89
C LYS A 241 -2.02 9.66 12.49
N ALA A 242 -3.06 9.62 13.33
CA ALA A 242 -3.55 10.77 14.08
C ALA A 242 -2.51 11.35 15.07
N ARG A 243 -1.76 10.48 15.76
CA ARG A 243 -0.65 10.89 16.63
C ARG A 243 0.44 11.63 15.86
N ASN A 244 0.79 11.15 14.67
CA ASN A 244 1.79 11.78 13.80
C ASN A 244 1.31 13.13 13.28
N ALA A 245 0.05 13.25 12.85
CA ALA A 245 -0.55 14.52 12.46
C ALA A 245 -0.53 15.55 13.60
N MET A 246 -0.89 15.15 14.82
CA MET A 246 -0.79 16.02 16.00
C MET A 246 0.67 16.37 16.35
N ASN A 247 1.63 15.46 16.19
CA ASN A 247 3.05 15.74 16.42
C ASN A 247 3.61 16.76 15.41
N SER A 248 3.11 16.76 14.17
CA SER A 248 3.39 17.77 13.14
C SER A 248 2.70 19.13 13.41
N GLY A 249 1.80 19.19 14.40
CA GLY A 249 1.32 20.45 14.99
C GLY A 249 -0.10 20.87 14.61
N ILE A 250 -0.87 20.07 13.86
CA ILE A 250 -2.28 20.36 13.59
C ILE A 250 -3.20 19.83 14.70
N ALA A 251 -4.32 20.53 14.94
CA ALA A 251 -5.36 20.07 15.85
C ALA A 251 -6.36 19.16 15.14
N LEU A 252 -6.75 18.05 15.77
CA LEU A 252 -7.71 17.09 15.24
C LEU A 252 -9.05 17.16 15.97
N PHE A 253 -10.12 16.76 15.27
CA PHE A 253 -11.46 16.62 15.81
C PHE A 253 -12.11 15.35 15.22
N VAL A 254 -12.74 14.52 16.04
CA VAL A 254 -13.47 13.33 15.57
C VAL A 254 -14.95 13.67 15.43
N THR A 255 -15.31 14.31 14.34
CA THR A 255 -16.71 14.73 14.09
C THR A 255 -17.63 13.52 13.86
N GLU A 256 -17.09 12.38 13.42
CA GLU A 256 -17.78 11.10 13.33
C GLU A 256 -16.96 9.90 13.82
N TRP A 257 -17.59 8.99 14.57
CA TRP A 257 -17.07 7.65 14.81
C TRP A 257 -18.14 6.59 15.13
N GLY A 258 -17.90 5.35 14.71
CA GLY A 258 -18.77 4.19 14.97
C GLY A 258 -18.17 3.15 15.92
N THR A 259 -19.02 2.44 16.67
CA THR A 259 -18.58 1.30 17.51
C THR A 259 -18.38 0.00 16.72
N VAL A 260 -18.88 -0.06 15.48
CA VAL A 260 -18.98 -1.24 14.62
C VAL A 260 -18.05 -1.14 13.41
N ASN A 261 -18.24 -1.93 12.36
CA ASN A 261 -17.44 -1.88 11.13
C ASN A 261 -17.75 -0.63 10.28
N ALA A 262 -16.87 -0.32 9.32
CA ALA A 262 -16.99 0.83 8.41
C ALA A 262 -18.20 0.81 7.46
N ASP A 263 -18.86 -0.34 7.29
CA ASP A 263 -20.12 -0.48 6.55
C ASP A 263 -21.36 -0.04 7.37
N GLY A 264 -21.13 0.44 8.61
CA GLY A 264 -22.18 0.81 9.57
C GLY A 264 -22.78 -0.38 10.31
N ASP A 265 -22.25 -1.59 10.12
CA ASP A 265 -22.89 -2.83 10.53
C ASP A 265 -21.99 -3.77 11.35
N GLY A 266 -22.59 -4.85 11.87
CA GLY A 266 -21.92 -5.81 12.74
C GLY A 266 -22.09 -5.55 14.25
N ALA A 267 -21.22 -6.13 15.07
CA ALA A 267 -21.30 -6.06 16.52
C ALA A 267 -20.26 -5.07 17.09
N PRO A 268 -20.57 -4.32 18.17
CA PRO A 268 -19.64 -3.34 18.74
C PRO A 268 -18.28 -3.92 19.13
N ALA A 269 -17.22 -3.36 18.56
CA ALA A 269 -15.83 -3.70 18.84
C ALA A 269 -15.37 -3.06 20.17
N VAL A 270 -15.92 -3.55 21.29
CA VAL A 270 -15.80 -2.91 22.62
C VAL A 270 -14.35 -2.60 23.03
N ASN A 271 -13.42 -3.56 22.83
CA ASN A 271 -12.02 -3.40 23.21
C ASN A 271 -11.28 -2.35 22.35
N GLU A 272 -11.65 -2.23 21.08
CA GLU A 272 -11.03 -1.28 20.15
C GLU A 272 -11.63 0.13 20.34
N THR A 273 -12.94 0.19 20.57
CA THR A 273 -13.66 1.40 20.99
C THR A 273 -13.03 1.97 22.27
N GLN A 274 -12.72 1.15 23.27
CA GLN A 274 -12.07 1.63 24.50
C GLN A 274 -10.69 2.22 24.23
N GLN A 275 -9.85 1.58 23.40
CA GLN A 275 -8.53 2.12 23.03
C GLN A 275 -8.63 3.46 22.28
N TRP A 276 -9.64 3.61 21.43
CA TRP A 276 -9.97 4.89 20.81
C TRP A 276 -10.37 5.93 21.86
N MET A 277 -11.31 5.63 22.76
CA MET A 277 -11.72 6.58 23.81
C MET A 277 -10.55 6.98 24.72
N ASP A 278 -9.68 6.04 25.10
CA ASP A 278 -8.49 6.31 25.91
C ASP A 278 -7.51 7.23 25.16
N PHE A 279 -7.32 7.03 23.86
CA PHE A 279 -6.49 7.89 23.00
C PHE A 279 -7.07 9.30 22.84
N LEU A 280 -8.35 9.43 22.53
CA LEU A 280 -9.00 10.74 22.37
C LEU A 280 -8.98 11.53 23.68
N LYS A 281 -9.21 10.85 24.81
CA LYS A 281 -9.16 11.45 26.15
C LYS A 281 -7.76 11.81 26.60
N GLN A 282 -6.74 11.04 26.21
CA GLN A 282 -5.33 11.36 26.46
C GLN A 282 -4.87 12.63 25.72
N ASN A 283 -5.41 12.91 24.53
CA ASN A 283 -4.95 13.98 23.65
C ASN A 283 -5.93 15.17 23.57
N ASN A 284 -6.95 15.22 24.43
CA ASN A 284 -8.02 16.23 24.45
C ASN A 284 -8.75 16.40 23.09
N ILE A 285 -8.91 15.33 22.32
CA ILE A 285 -9.66 15.34 21.05
C ILE A 285 -11.15 15.21 21.35
N SER A 286 -11.95 16.17 20.90
CA SER A 286 -13.42 16.12 20.94
C SER A 286 -13.99 15.10 19.95
N HIS A 287 -15.11 14.46 20.29
CA HIS A 287 -15.64 13.35 19.50
C HIS A 287 -17.18 13.24 19.49
N LEU A 288 -17.79 12.83 18.37
CA LEU A 288 -19.21 12.53 18.27
C LEU A 288 -19.50 11.19 17.58
N ASN A 289 -20.40 10.40 18.16
CA ASN A 289 -20.74 9.08 17.64
C ASN A 289 -21.80 9.13 16.52
N TRP A 290 -21.59 8.35 15.46
CA TRP A 290 -22.62 7.95 14.50
C TRP A 290 -23.45 6.77 15.03
N SER A 291 -24.78 6.85 15.17
CA SER A 291 -25.64 8.01 14.91
C SER A 291 -26.93 8.01 15.72
N VAL A 292 -27.51 9.21 15.91
CA VAL A 292 -28.90 9.40 16.35
C VAL A 292 -29.84 8.92 15.24
N SER A 293 -30.14 7.62 15.27
CA SER A 293 -30.87 6.90 14.24
C SER A 293 -31.57 5.67 14.83
N ASP A 294 -32.71 5.29 14.23
CA ASP A 294 -33.44 4.03 14.43
C ASP A 294 -33.45 3.12 13.19
N LYS A 295 -32.57 3.39 12.22
CA LYS A 295 -32.31 2.49 11.07
C LYS A 295 -31.87 1.11 11.59
N LEU A 296 -32.26 0.05 10.87
CA LEU A 296 -31.89 -1.32 11.21
C LEU A 296 -30.46 -1.63 10.72
N GLU A 297 -29.47 -1.24 11.51
CA GLU A 297 -28.03 -1.40 11.28
C GLU A 297 -27.28 -1.49 12.62
N GLY A 298 -25.99 -1.85 12.60
CA GLY A 298 -25.15 -1.93 13.79
C GLY A 298 -24.82 -0.57 14.46
N ALA A 299 -24.66 0.50 13.69
CA ALA A 299 -24.19 1.81 14.19
C ALA A 299 -25.25 2.59 14.99
N SER A 300 -26.49 2.63 14.48
CA SER A 300 -27.65 3.33 15.04
C SER A 300 -27.81 3.13 16.55
N ILE A 301 -28.06 4.22 17.31
CA ILE A 301 -28.10 4.14 18.79
C ILE A 301 -29.41 3.63 19.39
N VAL A 302 -30.54 3.70 18.67
CA VAL A 302 -31.86 3.25 19.15
C VAL A 302 -32.50 2.19 18.25
N GLN A 303 -33.40 1.40 18.83
CA GLN A 303 -34.13 0.32 18.14
C GLN A 303 -35.18 0.90 17.16
N PRO A 304 -35.46 0.25 16.02
CA PRO A 304 -36.48 0.67 15.08
C PRO A 304 -37.86 0.92 15.73
N GLY A 305 -38.44 2.09 15.49
CA GLY A 305 -39.71 2.54 16.05
C GLY A 305 -39.61 3.26 17.41
N THR A 306 -38.39 3.49 17.94
CA THR A 306 -38.18 4.22 19.21
C THR A 306 -38.66 5.68 19.13
N PRO A 307 -39.31 6.26 20.18
CA PRO A 307 -39.70 7.67 20.21
C PRO A 307 -38.52 8.65 20.01
N ILE A 308 -38.81 9.92 19.77
CA ILE A 308 -37.76 10.97 19.59
C ILE A 308 -36.98 11.32 20.86
N SER A 309 -37.45 10.89 22.03
CA SER A 309 -36.94 11.22 23.37
C SER A 309 -37.33 10.13 24.38
N GLY A 310 -36.86 10.25 25.63
CA GLY A 310 -37.35 9.44 26.75
C GLY A 310 -36.88 7.97 26.77
N TRP A 311 -35.80 7.67 26.05
CA TRP A 311 -35.32 6.31 25.80
C TRP A 311 -34.95 5.55 27.08
N ASN A 312 -35.50 4.34 27.22
CA ASN A 312 -35.12 3.41 28.28
C ASN A 312 -34.06 2.39 27.80
N ALA A 313 -33.51 1.58 28.70
CA ALA A 313 -32.41 0.66 28.39
C ALA A 313 -32.76 -0.46 27.37
N SER A 314 -34.03 -0.74 27.10
CA SER A 314 -34.46 -1.65 26.01
C SER A 314 -34.78 -0.94 24.69
N ASP A 315 -34.76 0.39 24.67
CA ASP A 315 -34.90 1.19 23.43
C ASP A 315 -33.54 1.42 22.75
N LEU A 316 -32.43 1.15 23.43
CA LEU A 316 -31.07 1.30 22.92
C LEU A 316 -30.61 0.06 22.13
N THR A 317 -29.71 0.26 21.17
CA THR A 317 -28.94 -0.83 20.55
C THR A 317 -27.73 -1.22 21.41
N ALA A 318 -26.97 -2.24 20.98
CA ALA A 318 -25.68 -2.55 21.59
C ALA A 318 -24.67 -1.39 21.41
N SER A 319 -24.68 -0.72 20.24
CA SER A 319 -23.90 0.50 19.98
C SER A 319 -24.34 1.63 20.92
N GLY A 320 -25.63 1.98 20.91
CA GLY A 320 -26.17 3.06 21.76
C GLY A 320 -25.97 2.83 23.26
N THR A 321 -26.02 1.58 23.73
CA THR A 321 -25.69 1.24 25.11
C THR A 321 -24.22 1.53 25.45
N LEU A 322 -23.28 1.18 24.55
CA LEU A 322 -21.87 1.48 24.74
C LEU A 322 -21.60 2.99 24.67
N VAL A 323 -22.15 3.67 23.67
CA VAL A 323 -21.97 5.12 23.44
C VAL A 323 -22.54 5.93 24.60
N LYS A 324 -23.75 5.61 25.10
CA LYS A 324 -24.32 6.31 26.27
C LYS A 324 -23.40 6.23 27.49
N ASN A 325 -22.80 5.07 27.75
CA ASN A 325 -21.85 4.91 28.85
C ASN A 325 -20.56 5.75 28.63
N ILE A 326 -20.10 5.89 27.40
CA ILE A 326 -18.93 6.72 27.04
C ILE A 326 -19.23 8.22 27.23
N VAL A 327 -20.28 8.74 26.58
CA VAL A 327 -20.62 10.17 26.57
C VAL A 327 -20.96 10.65 27.99
N SER A 328 -21.81 9.91 28.72
CA SER A 328 -22.22 10.31 30.08
C SER A 328 -21.09 10.27 31.12
N ASN A 329 -20.00 9.56 30.84
CA ASN A 329 -18.81 9.49 31.71
C ASN A 329 -17.59 10.21 31.10
N TRP A 330 -17.78 11.05 30.07
CA TRP A 330 -16.68 11.82 29.50
C TRP A 330 -16.11 12.82 30.53
N GLY A 331 -16.99 13.50 31.28
CA GLY A 331 -16.63 14.30 32.46
C GLY A 331 -16.25 15.75 32.19
N THR A 332 -16.23 16.18 30.92
CA THR A 332 -16.13 17.60 30.55
C THR A 332 -17.47 18.28 30.79
N THR A 333 -17.46 19.48 31.38
CA THR A 333 -18.64 20.35 31.55
C THR A 333 -18.42 21.67 30.85
N ILE A 334 -19.44 22.19 30.19
CA ILE A 334 -19.42 23.53 29.59
C ILE A 334 -19.62 24.56 30.69
N GLY A 335 -18.75 25.57 30.78
CA GLY A 335 -18.83 26.63 31.77
C GLY A 335 -17.47 27.11 32.30
N ASN A 336 -17.44 28.36 32.78
CA ASN A 336 -16.20 29.04 33.19
C ASN A 336 -15.92 28.86 34.71
N GLY A 337 -15.33 27.71 35.06
CA GLY A 337 -15.26 27.15 36.41
C GLY A 337 -14.37 27.84 37.45
N SER A 338 -14.56 29.13 37.73
CA SER A 338 -13.92 29.82 38.87
C SER A 338 -14.43 29.33 40.23
N SER A 339 -13.90 28.21 40.73
CA SER A 339 -14.21 27.67 42.06
C SER A 339 -13.04 27.86 43.04
N SER A 340 -13.18 28.82 43.96
CA SER A 340 -12.14 29.13 44.95
C SER A 340 -12.22 28.21 46.18
N SER A 341 -11.18 27.40 46.39
CA SER A 341 -10.87 26.82 47.70
C SER A 341 -9.51 27.33 48.15
N SER A 342 -9.44 27.90 49.36
CA SER A 342 -8.23 28.52 49.89
C SER A 342 -8.21 28.47 51.42
N SER A 343 -7.01 28.71 52.00
CA SER A 343 -6.64 28.50 53.40
C SER A 343 -6.49 27.02 53.82
N SER A 344 -5.43 26.61 54.55
CA SER A 344 -4.20 27.35 54.90
C SER A 344 -3.11 26.45 55.51
N SER A 345 -1.83 26.82 55.27
CA SER A 345 -0.67 26.73 56.19
C SER A 345 -0.17 25.35 56.69
N SER A 346 1.13 25.12 56.99
CA SER A 346 2.38 25.85 56.66
C SER A 346 3.60 25.11 57.23
N SER A 347 4.65 24.86 56.43
CA SER A 347 6.09 24.75 56.82
C SER A 347 6.87 24.17 55.62
N SER A 348 7.92 24.75 55.04
CA SER A 348 9.25 25.12 55.59
C SER A 348 10.01 23.93 56.19
N SER A 349 11.22 23.54 55.76
CA SER A 349 12.15 24.17 54.81
C SER A 349 13.26 23.20 54.38
N SER A 350 14.05 23.60 53.36
CA SER A 350 15.49 23.31 53.17
C SER A 350 15.99 21.85 53.05
N SER A 351 17.03 21.51 52.28
CA SER A 351 17.72 22.09 51.10
C SER A 351 18.93 21.19 50.77
N SER A 352 19.41 21.17 49.52
CA SER A 352 20.77 20.71 49.11
C SER A 352 21.13 19.22 49.38
N SER A 353 22.03 18.57 48.63
CA SER A 353 22.69 18.89 47.35
C SER A 353 23.37 17.67 46.73
N SER A 354 23.36 17.59 45.39
CA SER A 354 24.41 17.06 44.50
C SER A 354 25.25 15.81 44.88
N SER A 355 25.12 14.78 44.03
CA SER A 355 26.21 13.98 43.42
C SER A 355 27.30 13.31 44.29
N SER A 356 27.51 12.02 44.07
CA SER A 356 28.68 11.55 43.27
C SER A 356 28.60 10.04 42.96
N SER A 357 29.37 9.60 41.97
CA SER A 357 29.42 8.23 41.45
C SER A 357 30.52 7.38 42.12
N SER A 358 30.42 6.05 41.97
CA SER A 358 31.51 5.10 42.21
C SER A 358 31.27 3.81 41.42
N SER A 359 32.32 3.15 40.93
CA SER A 359 32.24 2.03 39.98
C SER A 359 33.21 0.90 40.33
N SER A 360 32.77 -0.35 40.11
CA SER A 360 33.61 -1.56 39.96
C SER A 360 32.65 -2.76 39.70
N SER A 361 32.67 -3.54 38.62
CA SER A 361 33.70 -4.13 37.75
C SER A 361 34.05 -5.60 38.09
N SER A 362 33.42 -6.52 37.35
CA SER A 362 33.97 -7.79 36.82
C SER A 362 34.61 -8.84 37.74
N SER A 363 34.14 -10.09 37.63
CA SER A 363 35.01 -11.28 37.55
C SER A 363 34.30 -12.42 36.79
N SER A 364 35.05 -13.22 36.04
CA SER A 364 34.54 -14.34 35.21
C SER A 364 35.31 -15.64 35.49
N SER A 365 34.71 -16.79 35.18
CA SER A 365 35.34 -18.12 35.26
C SER A 365 34.65 -19.15 34.35
N SER A 366 35.41 -20.10 33.80
CA SER A 366 34.94 -21.03 32.76
C SER A 366 35.51 -22.46 32.91
N SER A 367 35.10 -23.37 32.00
CA SER A 367 35.61 -24.75 31.73
C SER A 367 34.97 -25.97 32.45
N SER A 368 33.92 -26.51 31.82
CA SER A 368 33.73 -27.92 31.36
C SER A 368 34.31 -29.14 32.13
N SER A 369 33.46 -30.14 32.44
CA SER A 369 33.53 -31.55 31.91
C SER A 369 32.65 -32.60 32.66
N GLY A 370 32.03 -33.55 31.93
CA GLY A 370 32.02 -34.98 32.33
C GLY A 370 30.77 -35.67 32.97
N SER A 371 29.83 -36.12 32.12
CA SER A 371 29.01 -37.37 32.21
C SER A 371 28.07 -37.75 33.39
N THR A 372 26.87 -38.19 32.96
CA THR A 372 25.98 -39.26 33.52
C THR A 372 25.35 -39.11 34.92
N GLY A 373 24.02 -39.31 35.00
CA GLY A 373 23.44 -40.02 36.16
C GLY A 373 22.14 -39.52 36.82
N GLY A 374 21.17 -38.95 36.08
CA GLY A 374 19.83 -38.68 36.60
C GLY A 374 19.44 -37.20 36.61
N GLY A 375 18.25 -36.89 36.11
CA GLY A 375 17.72 -35.53 36.05
C GLY A 375 17.29 -35.03 37.42
N ASN A 376 18.15 -34.24 38.08
CA ASN A 376 17.79 -33.52 39.29
C ASN A 376 16.92 -32.30 38.93
N CYS A 377 15.60 -32.47 38.93
CA CYS A 377 14.63 -31.44 38.54
C CYS A 377 14.46 -30.30 39.57
N ALA A 378 15.31 -30.21 40.60
CA ALA A 378 15.28 -29.15 41.59
C ALA A 378 15.73 -27.81 40.99
N GLY A 379 14.82 -26.82 40.95
CA GLY A 379 15.08 -25.48 40.42
C GLY A 379 14.85 -25.31 38.93
N VAL A 380 14.29 -26.32 38.24
CA VAL A 380 13.87 -26.22 36.83
C VAL A 380 12.40 -25.79 36.76
N ASN A 381 12.07 -24.92 35.79
CA ASN A 381 10.71 -24.44 35.56
C ASN A 381 9.73 -25.59 35.26
N VAL A 382 8.52 -25.52 35.83
CA VAL A 382 7.45 -26.52 35.60
C VAL A 382 6.39 -25.92 34.71
N TYR A 383 6.10 -26.57 33.57
CA TYR A 383 5.07 -26.13 32.62
C TYR A 383 3.69 -25.96 33.33
N PRO A 384 2.94 -24.87 33.09
CA PRO A 384 3.11 -23.86 32.03
C PRO A 384 3.94 -22.61 32.44
N ASN A 385 4.79 -22.68 33.47
CA ASN A 385 5.66 -21.56 33.84
C ASN A 385 6.87 -21.49 32.90
N TRP A 386 6.69 -20.87 31.74
CA TRP A 386 7.70 -20.69 30.69
C TRP A 386 9.01 -20.06 31.18
N THR A 387 10.11 -20.36 30.48
CA THR A 387 11.47 -19.90 30.84
C THR A 387 11.82 -18.55 30.24
N ALA A 388 11.19 -18.18 29.11
CA ALA A 388 11.47 -16.96 28.37
C ALA A 388 10.20 -16.22 27.91
N ARG A 389 10.43 -15.03 27.34
CA ARG A 389 9.45 -14.02 26.91
C ARG A 389 10.06 -13.23 25.75
N ASP A 390 9.23 -12.74 24.84
CA ASP A 390 9.73 -12.15 23.57
C ASP A 390 10.40 -10.79 23.76
N TRP A 391 10.04 -10.05 24.83
CA TRP A 391 10.59 -8.73 25.11
C TRP A 391 10.69 -8.42 26.62
N SER A 392 11.47 -7.40 26.98
CA SER A 392 11.76 -7.02 28.37
C SER A 392 10.60 -6.32 29.08
N GLY A 393 9.56 -7.08 29.39
CA GLY A 393 8.36 -6.63 30.12
C GLY A 393 7.14 -7.50 29.86
N GLY A 394 7.15 -8.27 28.77
CA GLY A 394 6.10 -9.22 28.41
C GLY A 394 5.94 -10.38 29.39
N ALA A 395 4.82 -11.10 29.25
CA ALA A 395 4.57 -12.35 29.95
C ALA A 395 5.52 -13.46 29.48
N TYR A 396 5.84 -14.40 30.36
CA TYR A 396 6.59 -15.60 29.99
C TYR A 396 5.69 -16.56 29.21
N ASN A 397 6.07 -16.88 27.96
CA ASN A 397 5.23 -17.55 26.97
C ASN A 397 5.93 -18.65 26.14
N HIS A 398 7.27 -18.77 26.21
CA HIS A 398 8.03 -19.74 25.43
C HIS A 398 9.28 -20.28 26.17
N ALA A 399 9.98 -21.23 25.54
CA ALA A 399 11.31 -21.70 25.91
C ALA A 399 12.29 -21.57 24.73
N ASN A 400 13.53 -21.19 25.01
CA ASN A 400 14.58 -20.99 24.01
C ASN A 400 15.47 -22.22 23.82
N ALA A 401 16.26 -22.23 22.74
CA ALA A 401 17.21 -23.31 22.43
C ALA A 401 18.12 -23.62 23.64
N GLY A 402 18.00 -24.84 24.18
CA GLY A 402 18.76 -25.30 25.35
C GLY A 402 18.08 -25.13 26.72
N ASP A 403 16.97 -24.38 26.81
CA ASP A 403 16.19 -24.24 28.04
C ASP A 403 15.65 -25.60 28.52
N GLN A 404 15.50 -25.75 29.84
CA GLN A 404 14.96 -26.96 30.46
C GLN A 404 13.63 -26.69 31.15
N MET A 405 12.69 -27.61 30.96
CA MET A 405 11.37 -27.57 31.60
C MET A 405 10.95 -28.96 32.08
N VAL A 406 10.17 -28.98 33.17
CA VAL A 406 9.57 -30.19 33.73
C VAL A 406 8.10 -30.25 33.31
N TYR A 407 7.70 -31.39 32.75
CA TYR A 407 6.32 -31.72 32.45
C TYR A 407 6.05 -33.19 32.79
N GLN A 408 4.89 -33.49 33.38
CA GLN A 408 4.49 -34.85 33.81
C GLN A 408 5.59 -35.65 34.54
N ASN A 409 6.32 -34.99 35.46
CA ASN A 409 7.45 -35.57 36.23
C ASN A 409 8.61 -36.09 35.34
N SER A 410 8.77 -35.54 34.13
CA SER A 410 9.91 -35.75 33.25
C SER A 410 10.58 -34.43 32.90
N LEU A 411 11.90 -34.47 32.76
CA LEU A 411 12.73 -33.34 32.35
C LEU A 411 12.86 -33.35 30.83
N TYR A 412 12.62 -32.20 30.22
CA TYR A 412 12.82 -31.97 28.79
C TYR A 412 13.76 -30.79 28.58
N ARG A 413 14.40 -30.75 27.42
CA ARG A 413 15.18 -29.62 26.94
C ARG A 413 14.67 -29.19 25.57
N ALA A 414 14.45 -27.90 25.39
CA ALA A 414 14.14 -27.31 24.10
C ALA A 414 15.36 -27.42 23.16
N ASN A 415 15.13 -27.80 21.91
CA ASN A 415 16.14 -27.94 20.87
C ASN A 415 16.33 -26.64 20.07
N TRP A 416 15.24 -25.90 19.88
CA TRP A 416 15.16 -24.56 19.31
C TRP A 416 14.05 -23.80 20.06
N TYR A 417 13.66 -22.59 19.60
CA TYR A 417 12.52 -21.86 20.15
C TYR A 417 11.24 -22.72 20.14
N THR A 418 10.48 -22.74 21.24
CA THR A 418 9.21 -23.46 21.30
C THR A 418 8.25 -22.92 22.36
N ASN A 419 6.98 -22.85 22.01
CA ASN A 419 5.84 -22.60 22.90
C ASN A 419 4.95 -23.86 23.05
N SER A 420 5.42 -25.02 22.59
CA SER A 420 4.68 -26.28 22.64
C SER A 420 4.87 -27.04 23.95
N VAL A 421 3.92 -27.90 24.30
CA VAL A 421 3.91 -28.64 25.58
C VAL A 421 5.17 -29.52 25.68
N PRO A 422 5.99 -29.46 26.76
CA PRO A 422 7.27 -30.16 26.77
C PRO A 422 7.18 -31.66 26.49
N GLY A 423 7.67 -32.07 25.32
CA GLY A 423 7.59 -33.43 24.81
C GLY A 423 6.46 -33.75 23.81
N SER A 424 5.70 -32.76 23.31
CA SER A 424 4.66 -32.98 22.29
C SER A 424 5.20 -33.31 20.89
N ASP A 425 6.40 -32.84 20.57
CA ASP A 425 6.96 -32.81 19.21
C ASP A 425 8.49 -32.73 19.22
N ALA A 426 9.10 -32.60 18.03
CA ALA A 426 10.55 -32.62 17.82
C ALA A 426 11.32 -31.44 18.45
N SER A 427 10.65 -30.34 18.82
CA SER A 427 11.30 -29.22 19.52
C SER A 427 11.79 -29.57 20.93
N TRP A 428 11.40 -30.74 21.48
CA TRP A 428 11.80 -31.19 22.80
C TRP A 428 12.58 -32.51 22.80
N THR A 429 13.79 -32.49 23.36
CA THR A 429 14.51 -33.72 23.75
C THR A 429 14.20 -34.07 25.20
N SER A 430 13.67 -35.28 25.44
CA SER A 430 13.51 -35.79 26.81
C SER A 430 14.86 -36.17 27.42
N LEU A 431 15.12 -35.67 28.64
CA LEU A 431 16.30 -35.98 29.44
C LEU A 431 16.03 -37.03 30.54
N GLY A 432 14.79 -37.53 30.63
CA GLY A 432 14.37 -38.60 31.53
C GLY A 432 13.52 -38.15 32.73
N ALA A 433 13.07 -39.12 33.52
CA ALA A 433 12.15 -38.89 34.64
C ALA A 433 12.83 -38.23 35.86
N CYS A 434 12.10 -37.35 36.56
CA CYS A 434 12.50 -36.75 37.84
C CYS A 434 12.41 -37.81 38.97
N GLY A 435 13.49 -38.58 39.16
CA GLY A 435 13.47 -39.84 39.91
C GLY A 435 13.93 -39.78 41.37
N GLY A 436 12.98 -39.76 42.32
CA GLY A 436 13.23 -39.90 43.77
C GLY A 436 12.98 -41.30 44.33
N ASN A 437 13.83 -42.28 44.00
CA ASN A 437 14.02 -43.60 44.67
C ASN A 437 12.79 -44.35 45.24
N GLY A 438 12.24 -45.38 44.54
CA GLY A 438 11.18 -46.24 45.10
C GLY A 438 10.71 -47.47 44.28
N SER A 439 11.42 -48.61 44.43
CA SER A 439 10.91 -50.02 44.36
C SER A 439 9.98 -50.52 43.22
N THR A 440 10.59 -51.10 42.18
CA THR A 440 10.31 -52.44 41.58
C THR A 440 8.88 -53.02 41.46
N THR A 441 8.48 -53.42 40.24
CA THR A 441 8.21 -54.85 39.90
C THR A 441 8.27 -55.12 38.37
N SER A 442 8.58 -56.38 38.02
CA SER A 442 8.74 -56.94 36.65
C SER A 442 7.44 -57.56 36.08
N SER A 443 7.20 -57.77 34.77
CA SER A 443 7.90 -57.41 33.50
C SER A 443 6.88 -57.34 32.31
N SER A 444 7.01 -57.78 31.03
CA SER A 444 7.75 -58.89 30.37
C SER A 444 7.84 -58.75 28.82
N SER A 445 8.64 -59.64 28.21
CA SER A 445 8.81 -60.03 26.78
C SER A 445 7.54 -60.56 26.06
N SER A 446 7.41 -60.69 24.71
CA SER A 446 8.24 -60.36 23.52
C SER A 446 7.51 -60.66 22.18
N SER A 447 8.04 -60.17 21.03
CA SER A 447 8.09 -60.82 19.66
C SER A 447 6.81 -61.36 18.97
N SER A 448 6.63 -61.38 17.62
CA SER A 448 7.29 -60.80 16.42
C SER A 448 6.52 -61.25 15.15
N SER A 449 6.80 -60.69 13.95
CA SER A 449 6.58 -61.29 12.59
C SER A 449 5.12 -61.60 12.12
N SER A 450 4.75 -61.64 10.82
CA SER A 450 5.38 -61.17 9.56
C SER A 450 4.42 -61.22 8.34
N SER A 451 4.83 -60.57 7.23
CA SER A 451 4.80 -61.05 5.82
C SER A 451 3.48 -61.19 4.98
N SER A 452 3.31 -60.24 4.05
CA SER A 452 3.28 -60.39 2.56
C SER A 452 2.11 -61.01 1.75
N SER A 453 1.66 -60.20 0.77
CA SER A 453 1.56 -60.46 -0.70
C SER A 453 0.37 -61.16 -1.38
N SER A 454 -0.26 -60.37 -2.29
CA SER A 454 -0.56 -60.62 -3.73
C SER A 454 -1.70 -61.54 -4.23
N SER A 455 -2.69 -60.90 -4.89
CA SER A 455 -3.37 -61.25 -6.18
C SER A 455 -4.07 -62.62 -6.35
N SER A 456 -5.22 -62.78 -7.04
CA SER A 456 -5.61 -62.21 -8.36
C SER A 456 -7.08 -62.48 -8.74
N SER A 457 -7.65 -61.64 -9.64
CA SER A 457 -8.72 -61.87 -10.68
C SER A 457 -9.76 -63.01 -10.56
N SER A 458 -11.03 -62.88 -11.00
CA SER A 458 -11.41 -62.57 -12.41
C SER A 458 -12.93 -62.34 -12.66
N SER A 459 -13.26 -61.52 -13.68
CA SER A 459 -14.48 -61.58 -14.54
C SER A 459 -15.87 -61.25 -13.91
N SER A 460 -16.92 -60.85 -14.65
CA SER A 460 -17.18 -60.91 -16.11
C SER A 460 -18.09 -59.78 -16.67
N SER A 461 -17.74 -59.26 -17.86
CA SER A 461 -18.54 -58.85 -19.06
C SER A 461 -20.10 -58.74 -18.99
N THR A 462 -20.82 -57.90 -19.75
CA THR A 462 -20.69 -57.34 -21.15
C THR A 462 -21.43 -55.99 -21.24
N GLY A 463 -21.29 -55.07 -22.23
CA GLY A 463 -20.55 -54.92 -23.50
C GLY A 463 -21.07 -53.61 -24.17
N GLY A 464 -20.31 -52.77 -24.89
CA GLY A 464 -19.72 -52.98 -26.23
C GLY A 464 -20.61 -52.33 -27.32
N GLY A 465 -20.15 -51.47 -28.25
CA GLY A 465 -18.81 -50.92 -28.54
C GLY A 465 -18.91 -49.53 -29.22
N SER A 466 -17.81 -48.76 -29.34
CA SER A 466 -16.92 -48.70 -30.53
C SER A 466 -17.48 -47.87 -31.72
N SER A 467 -16.73 -46.97 -32.38
CA SER A 467 -15.36 -46.44 -32.19
C SER A 467 -15.06 -45.32 -33.23
N SER A 468 -14.16 -44.36 -32.89
CA SER A 468 -13.17 -43.63 -33.75
C SER A 468 -13.37 -43.52 -35.29
N SER A 469 -13.11 -42.42 -36.03
CA SER A 469 -12.16 -41.30 -35.83
C SER A 469 -12.23 -40.21 -36.94
N SER A 470 -11.70 -39.01 -36.64
CA SER A 470 -10.89 -38.11 -37.51
C SER A 470 -11.47 -37.37 -38.74
N SER A 471 -10.80 -36.24 -39.06
CA SER A 471 -10.71 -35.47 -40.33
C SER A 471 -11.88 -34.59 -40.83
N SER A 472 -11.69 -33.30 -40.56
CA SER A 472 -12.06 -32.08 -41.32
C SER A 472 -12.29 -32.16 -42.84
N SER A 473 -13.25 -31.37 -43.36
CA SER A 473 -13.02 -30.38 -44.45
C SER A 473 -14.23 -29.48 -44.81
N SER A 474 -14.09 -28.16 -44.62
CA SER A 474 -14.52 -27.03 -45.49
C SER A 474 -15.91 -26.94 -46.20
N SER A 475 -16.53 -25.73 -46.09
CA SER A 475 -17.30 -24.97 -47.12
C SER A 475 -18.65 -25.51 -47.66
N SER A 476 -19.66 -24.69 -48.01
CA SER A 476 -19.90 -23.23 -47.79
C SER A 476 -21.35 -22.80 -48.15
N SER A 477 -21.71 -21.57 -47.73
CA SER A 477 -22.55 -20.58 -48.44
C SER A 477 -24.08 -20.76 -48.67
N SER A 478 -24.81 -19.78 -48.13
CA SER A 478 -25.86 -18.93 -48.76
C SER A 478 -27.32 -19.40 -48.99
N SER A 479 -28.22 -18.77 -48.22
CA SER A 479 -29.48 -18.10 -48.66
C SER A 479 -30.69 -18.98 -49.11
N SER A 480 -31.95 -18.54 -49.08
CA SER A 480 -32.56 -17.20 -48.94
C SER A 480 -33.97 -17.24 -48.27
N SER A 481 -34.45 -16.09 -47.75
CA SER A 481 -35.85 -15.56 -47.72
C SER A 481 -37.06 -16.53 -47.89
N SER A 482 -38.20 -16.43 -47.19
CA SER A 482 -39.03 -15.23 -46.87
C SER A 482 -40.29 -15.68 -46.08
N SER A 483 -41.14 -14.87 -45.43
CA SER A 483 -41.08 -13.45 -45.01
C SER A 483 -42.29 -13.08 -44.12
N SER A 484 -42.10 -12.12 -43.20
CA SER A 484 -43.09 -11.16 -42.65
C SER A 484 -44.45 -11.63 -42.10
N THR A 485 -44.66 -11.46 -40.79
CA THR A 485 -45.78 -10.65 -40.27
C THR A 485 -45.29 -9.86 -39.03
N GLY A 486 -45.82 -8.67 -38.78
CA GLY A 486 -45.30 -7.76 -37.77
C GLY A 486 -45.92 -7.94 -36.37
N GLY A 487 -45.08 -7.84 -35.35
CA GLY A 487 -45.41 -7.70 -33.93
C GLY A 487 -44.11 -7.51 -33.16
N GLY A 488 -44.04 -6.52 -32.27
CA GLY A 488 -42.83 -6.26 -31.49
C GLY A 488 -42.57 -7.44 -30.54
N GLN A 489 -41.52 -8.21 -30.79
CA GLN A 489 -41.17 -9.33 -29.92
C GLN A 489 -40.42 -8.82 -28.69
N CYS A 490 -41.15 -8.68 -27.58
CA CYS A 490 -40.52 -8.61 -26.27
C CYS A 490 -39.84 -9.96 -25.97
N THR A 491 -38.60 -9.93 -25.51
CA THR A 491 -37.87 -11.11 -25.04
C THR A 491 -37.73 -11.05 -23.53
N GLU A 492 -38.04 -12.16 -22.86
CA GLU A 492 -37.76 -12.30 -21.42
C GLU A 492 -36.24 -12.37 -21.19
N VAL A 493 -35.76 -11.52 -20.29
CA VAL A 493 -34.37 -11.44 -19.83
C VAL A 493 -34.37 -11.38 -18.31
N CYS A 494 -33.28 -11.80 -17.68
CA CYS A 494 -33.10 -11.62 -16.25
C CYS A 494 -32.58 -10.22 -15.94
N ASN A 495 -33.31 -9.41 -15.18
CA ASN A 495 -32.70 -8.30 -14.45
C ASN A 495 -32.02 -8.88 -13.20
N TRP A 496 -30.70 -8.78 -13.13
CA TRP A 496 -29.90 -9.32 -12.02
C TRP A 496 -29.60 -8.21 -11.01
N TYR A 497 -30.30 -8.25 -9.87
CA TYR A 497 -30.23 -7.31 -8.73
C TYR A 497 -30.33 -5.81 -9.10
N GLY A 498 -30.96 -5.48 -10.24
CA GLY A 498 -31.01 -4.11 -10.77
C GLY A 498 -29.75 -3.67 -11.54
N GLN A 499 -28.67 -4.46 -11.48
CA GLN A 499 -27.34 -4.13 -12.01
C GLN A 499 -27.23 -4.32 -13.54
N GLY A 500 -28.15 -5.05 -14.16
CA GLY A 500 -28.13 -5.26 -15.61
C GLY A 500 -29.08 -6.36 -16.09
N THR A 501 -29.37 -6.36 -17.41
CA THR A 501 -30.23 -7.37 -18.04
C THR A 501 -29.43 -8.42 -18.81
N TYR A 502 -29.61 -9.69 -18.43
CA TYR A 502 -28.89 -10.86 -18.95
C TYR A 502 -29.84 -11.83 -19.67
N PRO A 503 -29.40 -12.55 -20.71
CA PRO A 503 -30.18 -13.62 -21.35
C PRO A 503 -30.61 -14.71 -20.36
N LEU A 504 -31.77 -15.34 -20.61
CA LEU A 504 -32.17 -16.56 -19.90
C LEU A 504 -31.60 -17.81 -20.59
N CYS A 505 -31.07 -18.75 -19.80
CA CYS A 505 -30.62 -20.05 -20.30
C CYS A 505 -31.80 -20.98 -20.66
N ASN A 506 -31.55 -22.02 -21.47
CA ASN A 506 -32.47 -23.15 -21.60
C ASN A 506 -32.48 -24.04 -20.33
N ASN A 507 -31.39 -24.08 -19.57
CA ASN A 507 -31.37 -24.69 -18.24
C ASN A 507 -32.11 -23.81 -17.21
N THR A 508 -32.85 -24.42 -16.27
CA THR A 508 -33.75 -23.66 -15.37
C THR A 508 -33.07 -23.07 -14.13
N SER A 509 -31.84 -23.48 -13.80
CA SER A 509 -31.13 -23.02 -12.59
C SER A 509 -29.61 -22.93 -12.80
N GLY A 510 -28.96 -22.09 -11.99
CA GLY A 510 -27.53 -21.76 -12.10
C GLY A 510 -27.23 -20.70 -13.16
N TRP A 511 -25.95 -20.40 -13.34
CA TRP A 511 -25.43 -19.68 -14.49
C TRP A 511 -25.06 -20.66 -15.61
N GLY A 512 -25.10 -20.19 -16.85
CA GLY A 512 -24.72 -20.97 -18.02
C GLY A 512 -24.10 -20.12 -19.12
N TRP A 513 -23.59 -20.79 -20.17
CA TRP A 513 -23.05 -20.14 -21.36
C TRP A 513 -23.73 -20.73 -22.59
N GLU A 514 -24.63 -19.95 -23.19
CA GLU A 514 -25.45 -20.38 -24.33
C GLU A 514 -25.48 -19.27 -25.40
N ASN A 515 -25.45 -19.65 -26.68
CA ASN A 515 -25.48 -18.70 -27.80
C ASN A 515 -24.35 -17.63 -27.75
N ASN A 516 -23.14 -18.03 -27.34
CA ASN A 516 -21.93 -17.19 -27.24
C ASN A 516 -21.99 -16.05 -26.20
N GLN A 517 -22.81 -16.18 -25.16
CA GLN A 517 -22.95 -15.21 -24.08
C GLN A 517 -23.30 -15.91 -22.75
N SER A 518 -22.98 -15.26 -21.63
CA SER A 518 -23.44 -15.69 -20.30
C SER A 518 -24.96 -15.57 -20.22
N CYS A 519 -25.60 -16.54 -19.58
CA CYS A 519 -27.04 -16.57 -19.33
C CYS A 519 -27.34 -17.00 -17.89
N ILE A 520 -28.54 -16.69 -17.42
CA ILE A 520 -29.02 -17.05 -16.07
C ILE A 520 -30.19 -18.02 -16.19
N GLY A 521 -30.18 -19.10 -15.41
CA GLY A 521 -31.30 -20.03 -15.31
C GLY A 521 -32.50 -19.38 -14.63
N ARG A 522 -33.69 -19.51 -15.22
CA ARG A 522 -34.91 -18.78 -14.79
C ARG A 522 -35.18 -18.81 -13.29
N GLN A 523 -35.09 -19.97 -12.64
CA GLN A 523 -35.37 -20.11 -11.20
C GLN A 523 -34.33 -19.36 -10.35
N THR A 524 -33.08 -19.29 -10.79
CA THR A 524 -32.04 -18.48 -10.13
C THR A 524 -32.33 -16.98 -10.28
N CYS A 525 -32.83 -16.56 -11.45
CA CYS A 525 -33.33 -15.19 -11.64
C CYS A 525 -34.58 -14.87 -10.81
N GLU A 526 -35.51 -15.81 -10.67
CA GLU A 526 -36.76 -15.63 -9.91
C GLU A 526 -36.56 -15.80 -8.39
N SER A 527 -35.42 -16.35 -7.94
CA SER A 527 -35.07 -16.51 -6.51
C SER A 527 -34.40 -15.30 -5.86
N GLN A 528 -34.27 -14.18 -6.58
CA GLN A 528 -33.61 -12.98 -6.09
C GLN A 528 -34.43 -12.28 -4.99
N ASN A 529 -33.91 -12.31 -3.76
CA ASN A 529 -34.56 -11.71 -2.60
C ASN A 529 -34.00 -10.29 -2.40
N GLY A 530 -34.81 -9.25 -2.64
CA GLY A 530 -34.36 -7.86 -2.62
C GLY A 530 -35.15 -6.86 -3.48
N GLY A 531 -36.20 -7.29 -4.19
CA GLY A 531 -37.18 -6.40 -4.83
C GLY A 531 -36.75 -5.79 -6.18
N ALA A 532 -35.47 -5.52 -6.41
CA ALA A 532 -34.96 -4.89 -7.64
C ALA A 532 -34.66 -5.88 -8.80
N GLY A 533 -34.53 -7.18 -8.52
CA GLY A 533 -34.20 -8.22 -9.50
C GLY A 533 -35.38 -9.11 -9.88
N GLY A 534 -35.33 -9.73 -11.07
CA GLY A 534 -36.33 -10.70 -11.53
C GLY A 534 -36.35 -10.86 -13.06
N VAL A 535 -37.22 -11.73 -13.58
CA VAL A 535 -37.42 -11.85 -15.03
C VAL A 535 -38.26 -10.68 -15.54
N VAL A 536 -37.73 -9.94 -16.51
CA VAL A 536 -38.37 -8.77 -17.12
C VAL A 536 -38.49 -8.94 -18.64
N SER A 537 -39.45 -8.25 -19.25
CA SER A 537 -39.64 -8.26 -20.71
C SER A 537 -38.95 -7.07 -21.35
N ASN A 538 -37.85 -7.30 -22.09
CA ASN A 538 -37.17 -6.27 -22.86
C ASN A 538 -37.80 -6.16 -24.25
N CYS A 539 -38.24 -4.95 -24.63
CA CYS A 539 -38.98 -4.68 -25.87
C CYS A 539 -38.33 -3.49 -26.61
N THR A 540 -37.50 -3.75 -27.61
CA THR A 540 -36.77 -2.68 -28.32
C THR A 540 -37.63 -1.96 -29.36
N GLY A 541 -37.76 -0.62 -29.25
CA GLY A 541 -38.30 0.19 -30.35
C GLY A 541 -38.76 1.62 -30.05
N SER A 542 -37.83 2.59 -30.01
CA SER A 542 -37.97 3.93 -30.63
C SER A 542 -36.67 4.73 -30.50
N SER A 543 -36.38 5.60 -31.47
CA SER A 543 -35.12 6.36 -31.54
C SER A 543 -35.36 7.80 -32.02
N THR A 544 -34.72 8.77 -31.36
CA THR A 544 -34.58 10.15 -31.86
C THR A 544 -33.10 10.46 -32.13
N SER A 545 -32.85 11.37 -33.07
CA SER A 545 -31.50 11.65 -33.57
C SER A 545 -31.24 13.14 -33.73
N SER A 546 -29.98 13.53 -33.69
CA SER A 546 -29.49 14.86 -34.07
C SER A 546 -28.10 14.72 -34.66
N SER A 547 -27.78 15.56 -35.65
CA SER A 547 -26.67 15.31 -36.56
C SER A 547 -25.97 16.60 -36.98
N SER A 548 -24.65 16.56 -37.13
CA SER A 548 -23.91 17.45 -38.00
C SER A 548 -22.64 16.76 -38.48
N SER A 549 -22.20 17.10 -39.69
CA SER A 549 -21.11 16.41 -40.41
C SER A 549 -20.01 17.38 -40.84
N SER A 550 -18.78 16.89 -40.84
CA SER A 550 -17.56 17.63 -41.17
C SER A 550 -17.38 17.88 -42.68
N SER A 551 -16.66 18.94 -43.04
CA SER A 551 -16.10 19.08 -44.39
C SER A 551 -14.75 19.83 -44.44
N SER A 552 -13.94 19.41 -45.41
CA SER A 552 -12.63 19.88 -45.87
C SER A 552 -12.57 21.39 -46.25
N SER A 553 -11.43 22.05 -46.52
CA SER A 553 -10.16 21.58 -47.12
C SER A 553 -8.94 22.52 -46.92
N SER A 554 -7.76 22.09 -47.37
CA SER A 554 -6.49 22.84 -47.51
C SER A 554 -6.52 23.87 -48.69
N SER A 555 -5.49 24.65 -49.07
CA SER A 555 -4.03 24.74 -48.78
C SER A 555 -3.38 26.04 -49.37
N SER A 556 -2.13 26.36 -48.98
CA SER A 556 -1.06 27.08 -49.75
C SER A 556 -1.21 28.59 -50.14
N SER A 557 -0.15 29.42 -50.31
CA SER A 557 1.31 29.32 -49.99
C SER A 557 2.10 30.63 -50.27
N SER A 558 3.33 30.74 -49.69
CA SER A 558 4.52 31.49 -50.22
C SER A 558 4.47 33.05 -50.23
N SER A 559 5.56 33.83 -50.37
CA SER A 559 7.04 33.62 -50.55
C SER A 559 7.79 34.93 -50.16
N SER A 560 9.10 35.02 -49.88
CA SER A 560 10.16 34.03 -49.59
C SER A 560 11.15 34.59 -48.51
N SER A 561 12.50 34.76 -48.56
CA SER A 561 13.56 34.65 -49.60
C SER A 561 14.98 34.53 -48.96
N SER A 562 15.80 33.56 -49.43
CA SER A 562 17.23 33.64 -49.85
C SER A 562 18.31 34.42 -49.04
N SER A 563 19.58 33.99 -48.90
CA SER A 563 20.39 32.81 -49.36
C SER A 563 21.89 33.05 -49.01
N SER A 564 22.85 32.11 -48.97
CA SER A 564 22.94 30.65 -48.79
C SER A 564 24.44 30.23 -48.86
N SER A 565 24.79 28.94 -48.61
CA SER A 565 25.98 28.21 -49.18
C SER A 565 27.42 28.70 -48.82
N SER A 566 28.55 27.97 -48.94
CA SER A 566 28.93 26.53 -49.03
C SER A 566 30.48 26.45 -49.21
N SER A 567 31.27 25.41 -48.89
CA SER A 567 31.19 24.20 -48.04
C SER A 567 32.54 23.43 -48.13
N SER A 568 32.88 22.54 -47.17
CA SER A 568 34.01 21.56 -47.20
C SER A 568 35.46 22.13 -47.24
N GLY A 569 36.51 21.45 -46.75
CA GLY A 569 36.60 20.19 -45.98
C GLY A 569 38.04 19.64 -45.89
N THR A 570 38.33 18.72 -44.94
CA THR A 570 39.59 17.94 -44.73
C THR A 570 40.90 18.72 -44.44
N GLY A 571 41.83 18.28 -43.57
CA GLY A 571 41.83 17.17 -42.58
C GLY A 571 43.26 16.80 -42.12
N SER A 572 43.43 16.27 -40.89
CA SER A 572 44.63 15.56 -40.35
C SER A 572 45.98 16.31 -40.20
N SER A 573 46.86 16.06 -39.23
CA SER A 573 46.82 15.21 -38.01
C SER A 573 48.01 15.47 -37.04
N THR A 574 47.91 14.88 -35.82
CA THR A 574 49.02 14.36 -34.94
C THR A 574 50.00 15.27 -34.16
N SER A 575 50.08 15.00 -32.84
CA SER A 575 51.27 15.02 -31.91
C SER A 575 52.00 16.34 -31.56
N SER A 576 52.57 16.54 -30.35
CA SER A 576 52.44 15.89 -29.01
C SER A 576 53.28 16.64 -27.94
N SER A 577 52.96 16.48 -26.63
CA SER A 577 53.82 16.75 -25.42
C SER A 577 54.31 18.20 -25.16
N SER A 578 54.57 18.68 -23.92
CA SER A 578 54.35 18.13 -22.55
C SER A 578 54.45 19.21 -21.45
N SER A 579 54.16 18.80 -20.20
CA SER A 579 54.78 19.25 -18.93
C SER A 579 54.54 20.68 -18.38
N SER A 580 53.51 20.77 -17.51
CA SER A 580 53.57 21.21 -16.10
C SER A 580 54.14 22.59 -15.68
N SER A 581 53.32 23.36 -14.95
CA SER A 581 53.65 23.80 -13.58
C SER A 581 52.37 24.12 -12.78
N SER A 582 52.46 24.07 -11.45
CA SER A 582 51.32 24.13 -10.53
C SER A 582 51.09 25.51 -9.92
N SER A 583 49.83 25.92 -9.73
CA SER A 583 49.47 26.88 -8.67
C SER A 583 48.07 26.56 -8.14
N SER A 584 47.93 26.61 -6.81
CA SER A 584 46.70 26.31 -6.08
C SER A 584 45.95 27.59 -5.72
N SER A 585 44.64 27.65 -6.00
CA SER A 585 43.76 28.68 -5.47
C SER A 585 42.38 28.08 -5.15
N SER A 586 41.97 28.15 -3.89
CA SER A 586 40.67 27.71 -3.42
C SER A 586 39.56 28.69 -3.82
N SER A 587 38.49 28.20 -4.42
CA SER A 587 37.24 28.95 -4.59
C SER A 587 36.04 28.07 -4.26
N THR A 588 35.27 28.54 -3.28
CA THR A 588 33.85 28.25 -2.97
C THR A 588 33.07 27.51 -4.05
N GLY A 589 32.31 26.48 -3.64
CA GLY A 589 31.48 25.68 -4.54
C GLY A 589 30.49 26.51 -5.35
N SER A 590 30.41 26.21 -6.64
CA SER A 590 29.33 26.64 -7.51
C SER A 590 28.21 25.61 -7.46
N SER A 591 26.96 26.05 -7.33
CA SER A 591 25.79 25.21 -7.58
C SER A 591 25.91 24.55 -8.96
N GLY A 592 25.82 23.22 -9.00
CA GLY A 592 26.07 22.45 -10.21
C GLY A 592 24.87 22.45 -11.14
N MET A 593 25.04 22.99 -12.36
CA MET A 593 24.22 22.56 -13.49
C MET A 593 24.52 21.07 -13.77
N PRO A 594 23.54 20.24 -14.15
CA PRO A 594 23.78 18.87 -14.53
C PRO A 594 24.82 18.79 -15.66
N GLY A 595 25.78 17.87 -15.51
CA GLY A 595 26.74 17.57 -16.56
C GLY A 595 26.06 16.92 -17.79
N PRO A 596 26.74 16.86 -18.94
CA PRO A 596 26.23 16.10 -20.08
C PRO A 596 26.02 14.63 -19.68
N ARG A 597 24.91 14.03 -20.13
CA ARG A 597 24.59 12.61 -19.91
C ARG A 597 25.77 11.72 -20.32
N VAL A 598 26.16 10.81 -19.44
CA VAL A 598 27.31 9.92 -19.66
C VAL A 598 26.90 8.65 -20.42
N ASP A 599 27.89 7.88 -20.87
CA ASP A 599 27.69 6.58 -21.53
C ASP A 599 27.20 5.54 -20.51
N ASN A 600 27.96 5.37 -19.41
CA ASN A 600 27.67 4.47 -18.30
C ASN A 600 27.62 5.27 -16.98
N PRO A 601 26.50 5.27 -16.23
CA PRO A 601 26.36 6.04 -15.00
C PRO A 601 27.12 5.43 -13.81
N PHE A 602 27.20 4.09 -13.74
CA PHE A 602 27.86 3.33 -12.68
C PHE A 602 29.38 3.56 -12.63
N ALA A 603 30.02 3.62 -13.81
CA ALA A 603 31.44 3.89 -13.98
C ALA A 603 31.80 5.38 -13.91
N ALA A 604 30.83 6.28 -14.10
CA ALA A 604 31.01 7.72 -13.92
C ALA A 604 30.82 8.17 -12.46
N ALA A 605 30.04 7.41 -11.67
CA ALA A 605 29.80 7.69 -10.26
C ALA A 605 31.06 7.48 -9.41
N GLN A 606 31.18 8.28 -8.34
CA GLN A 606 32.24 8.19 -7.34
C GLN A 606 31.76 7.55 -6.03
N LYS A 607 30.45 7.68 -5.72
CA LYS A 607 29.79 6.97 -4.61
C LYS A 607 28.37 6.59 -5.02
N TRP A 608 28.04 5.32 -4.86
CA TRP A 608 26.69 4.79 -5.07
C TRP A 608 25.89 4.89 -3.77
N TYR A 609 24.57 4.95 -3.89
CA TYR A 609 23.63 4.97 -2.77
C TYR A 609 23.64 3.65 -1.99
N ILE A 610 23.65 3.73 -0.66
CA ILE A 610 23.43 2.59 0.23
C ILE A 610 22.08 2.79 0.92
N ASN A 611 21.13 1.87 0.73
CA ASN A 611 19.84 1.92 1.42
C ASN A 611 20.06 1.70 2.93
N PRO A 612 19.77 2.68 3.81
CA PRO A 612 20.07 2.57 5.24
C PRO A 612 19.16 1.56 5.95
N MET A 613 17.95 1.31 5.46
CA MET A 613 17.03 0.32 6.03
C MET A 613 17.57 -1.09 5.81
N TRP A 614 17.88 -1.44 4.56
CA TRP A 614 18.48 -2.72 4.22
C TRP A 614 19.85 -2.89 4.90
N SER A 615 20.66 -1.83 4.92
CA SER A 615 21.94 -1.79 5.63
C SER A 615 21.79 -2.13 7.11
N ALA A 616 20.80 -1.56 7.80
CA ALA A 616 20.53 -1.86 9.21
C ALA A 616 20.12 -3.32 9.42
N SER A 617 19.20 -3.86 8.61
CA SER A 617 18.79 -5.27 8.68
C SER A 617 19.97 -6.21 8.46
N ALA A 618 20.74 -6.01 7.38
CA ALA A 618 21.94 -6.77 7.08
C ALA A 618 23.03 -6.65 8.16
N ALA A 619 23.16 -5.50 8.84
CA ALA A 619 24.15 -5.29 9.90
C ALA A 619 23.75 -5.93 11.25
N ASN A 620 22.45 -6.11 11.50
CA ASN A 620 21.93 -6.76 12.71
C ASN A 620 22.08 -8.29 12.66
N GLU A 621 22.10 -8.87 11.46
CA GLU A 621 22.32 -10.30 11.24
C GLU A 621 23.75 -10.75 11.60
N PRO A 622 23.92 -11.93 12.23
CA PRO A 622 25.21 -12.58 12.36
C PRO A 622 26.00 -12.59 11.05
N GLY A 623 27.22 -12.05 11.09
CA GLY A 623 28.11 -11.91 9.92
C GLY A 623 27.77 -10.76 8.97
N GLY A 624 26.50 -10.41 8.76
CA GLY A 624 26.03 -9.61 7.62
C GLY A 624 26.57 -8.17 7.47
N SER A 625 27.15 -7.60 8.53
CA SER A 625 27.92 -6.33 8.45
C SER A 625 28.98 -6.29 7.34
N VAL A 626 29.46 -7.44 6.87
CA VAL A 626 30.39 -7.60 5.73
C VAL A 626 29.79 -7.22 4.36
N ILE A 627 28.47 -7.22 4.20
CA ILE A 627 27.77 -6.75 2.98
C ILE A 627 26.82 -5.58 3.23
N ALA A 628 26.48 -5.26 4.49
CA ALA A 628 25.56 -4.18 4.85
C ALA A 628 25.92 -2.78 4.31
N ASN A 629 27.16 -2.57 3.84
CA ASN A 629 27.62 -1.30 3.26
C ASN A 629 27.75 -1.34 1.71
N GLU A 630 27.20 -2.37 1.07
CA GLU A 630 27.12 -2.46 -0.40
C GLU A 630 25.85 -1.78 -0.92
N PRO A 631 25.87 -1.23 -2.15
CA PRO A 631 24.74 -0.51 -2.72
C PRO A 631 23.71 -1.46 -3.37
N SER A 632 22.46 -1.38 -2.93
CA SER A 632 21.31 -2.12 -3.49
C SER A 632 20.30 -1.16 -4.16
N PHE A 633 19.41 -1.71 -4.99
CA PHE A 633 18.29 -0.96 -5.56
C PHE A 633 17.16 -0.80 -4.52
N VAL A 634 16.48 0.34 -4.54
CA VAL A 634 15.20 0.57 -3.84
C VAL A 634 14.05 0.11 -4.75
N TRP A 635 13.08 -0.64 -4.25
CA TRP A 635 11.92 -1.08 -5.04
C TRP A 635 10.75 -0.12 -4.86
N MET A 636 10.21 0.39 -5.97
CA MET A 636 8.87 0.98 -6.01
C MET A 636 7.93 -0.12 -6.52
N ASP A 637 7.46 -0.99 -5.63
CA ASP A 637 6.69 -2.19 -5.95
C ASP A 637 5.15 -2.00 -5.87
N ARG A 638 4.71 -0.73 -5.80
CA ARG A 638 3.33 -0.23 -5.65
C ARG A 638 3.32 1.29 -5.55
N ILE A 639 2.17 1.95 -5.68
CA ILE A 639 1.99 3.39 -5.42
C ILE A 639 2.40 3.75 -3.98
N GLY A 640 1.99 2.94 -3.01
CA GLY A 640 2.32 3.14 -1.59
C GLY A 640 3.82 3.08 -1.23
N ALA A 641 4.71 2.70 -2.15
CA ALA A 641 6.16 2.76 -1.95
C ALA A 641 6.76 4.15 -2.29
N ILE A 642 6.06 4.97 -3.08
CA ILE A 642 6.56 6.27 -3.57
C ILE A 642 6.72 7.26 -2.41
N GLU A 643 5.68 7.38 -1.57
CA GLU A 643 5.70 8.20 -0.35
C GLU A 643 6.22 7.42 0.87
N GLY A 644 6.20 6.08 0.81
CA GLY A 644 6.77 5.17 1.80
C GLY A 644 5.74 4.57 2.78
N PRO A 645 5.95 3.34 3.27
CA PRO A 645 5.11 2.75 4.33
C PRO A 645 5.39 3.41 5.68
N ALA A 646 4.48 3.27 6.65
CA ALA A 646 4.57 3.90 7.96
C ALA A 646 5.81 3.51 8.80
N ASP A 647 6.49 2.42 8.44
CA ASP A 647 7.74 1.92 9.02
C ASP A 647 8.95 2.02 8.07
N GLY A 648 8.86 2.79 6.98
CA GLY A 648 9.91 2.93 5.97
C GLY A 648 10.11 4.32 5.37
N MET A 649 10.83 4.36 4.24
CA MET A 649 11.23 5.58 3.53
C MET A 649 10.55 5.66 2.16
N GLY A 650 10.10 6.85 1.76
CA GLY A 650 9.64 7.10 0.39
C GLY A 650 10.80 7.32 -0.59
N LEU A 651 10.50 7.36 -1.89
CA LEU A 651 11.44 7.69 -2.96
C LEU A 651 12.16 9.02 -2.71
N ARG A 652 11.43 10.03 -2.25
CA ARG A 652 11.96 11.36 -1.92
C ARG A 652 12.92 11.31 -0.72
N ASP A 653 12.65 10.49 0.28
CA ASP A 653 13.55 10.29 1.43
C ASP A 653 14.82 9.52 1.04
N HIS A 654 14.69 8.50 0.19
CA HIS A 654 15.84 7.77 -0.36
C HIS A 654 16.76 8.70 -1.18
N LEU A 655 16.20 9.62 -1.97
CA LEU A 655 16.96 10.64 -2.71
C LEU A 655 17.58 11.71 -1.78
N ASN A 656 16.87 12.13 -0.73
CA ASN A 656 17.41 13.03 0.31
C ASN A 656 18.58 12.39 1.07
N GLU A 657 18.46 11.11 1.44
CA GLU A 657 19.55 10.35 2.07
C GLU A 657 20.70 10.12 1.08
N ALA A 658 20.45 9.96 -0.22
CA ALA A 658 21.52 9.93 -1.22
C ALA A 658 22.33 11.23 -1.24
N LEU A 659 21.67 12.40 -1.14
CA LEU A 659 22.36 13.68 -0.96
C LEU A 659 23.13 13.75 0.37
N ALA A 660 22.52 13.29 1.48
CA ALA A 660 23.15 13.30 2.80
C ALA A 660 24.39 12.41 2.88
N GLN A 661 24.35 11.25 2.22
CA GLN A 661 25.48 10.34 2.04
C GLN A 661 26.57 10.89 1.10
N GLY A 662 26.27 11.92 0.30
CA GLY A 662 27.13 12.38 -0.79
C GLY A 662 27.26 11.35 -1.91
N ALA A 663 26.23 10.55 -2.16
CA ALA A 663 26.15 9.64 -3.29
C ALA A 663 25.82 10.42 -4.57
N ASP A 664 26.48 10.07 -5.67
CA ASP A 664 26.24 10.65 -7.00
C ASP A 664 25.68 9.63 -8.01
N LEU A 665 25.27 8.45 -7.52
CA LEU A 665 24.39 7.48 -8.19
C LEU A 665 23.31 7.01 -7.20
N PHE A 666 22.05 7.11 -7.60
CA PHE A 666 20.90 6.48 -6.97
C PHE A 666 20.31 5.42 -7.91
N MET A 667 19.71 4.37 -7.33
CA MET A 667 19.32 3.16 -8.04
C MET A 667 17.96 2.67 -7.54
N PHE A 668 16.97 2.53 -8.42
CA PHE A 668 15.64 2.05 -8.05
C PHE A 668 14.97 1.21 -9.14
N VAL A 669 13.95 0.44 -8.73
CA VAL A 669 13.12 -0.40 -9.60
C VAL A 669 11.75 0.25 -9.75
N VAL A 670 11.29 0.34 -10.99
CA VAL A 670 9.90 0.65 -11.39
C VAL A 670 9.24 -0.70 -11.66
N TYR A 671 8.21 -1.07 -10.91
CA TYR A 671 7.64 -2.42 -10.89
C TYR A 671 6.18 -2.42 -10.40
N ASP A 672 5.28 -1.80 -11.17
CA ASP A 672 3.85 -1.73 -10.82
C ASP A 672 2.91 -1.77 -12.05
N LEU A 673 3.31 -2.48 -13.11
CA LEU A 673 2.46 -2.64 -14.28
C LEU A 673 1.06 -3.20 -13.95
N PRO A 674 -0.01 -2.73 -14.62
CA PRO A 674 -1.31 -3.38 -14.59
C PRO A 674 -1.24 -4.84 -15.04
N ASN A 675 -1.86 -5.73 -14.28
CA ASN A 675 -1.69 -7.18 -14.36
C ASN A 675 -0.21 -7.60 -14.24
N ARG A 676 0.55 -7.02 -13.30
CA ARG A 676 1.95 -7.40 -13.02
C ARG A 676 2.09 -8.91 -12.81
N ASP A 677 3.25 -9.47 -13.13
CA ASP A 677 3.58 -10.87 -12.85
C ASP A 677 2.56 -11.85 -13.47
N CYS A 678 2.10 -11.60 -14.71
CA CYS A 678 0.87 -12.20 -15.28
C CYS A 678 0.88 -13.73 -15.45
N ALA A 679 2.03 -14.39 -15.25
CA ALA A 679 2.18 -15.84 -15.29
C ALA A 679 2.44 -16.46 -13.89
N ALA A 680 2.48 -15.63 -12.84
CA ALA A 680 2.39 -16.09 -11.46
C ALA A 680 1.00 -16.70 -11.21
N LEU A 681 0.93 -17.72 -10.37
CA LEU A 681 -0.32 -18.34 -9.96
C LEU A 681 -1.06 -17.48 -8.93
N ALA A 682 -0.35 -16.58 -8.26
CA ALA A 682 -0.92 -15.45 -7.54
C ALA A 682 -0.04 -14.19 -7.70
N SER A 683 -0.51 -13.22 -8.47
CA SER A 683 0.16 -11.93 -8.66
C SER A 683 -0.04 -11.02 -7.44
N ASN A 684 1.03 -10.31 -7.05
CA ASN A 684 1.04 -9.32 -5.97
C ASN A 684 0.88 -7.87 -6.49
N GLY A 685 0.54 -7.67 -7.77
CA GLY A 685 0.36 -6.34 -8.35
C GLY A 685 -1.00 -5.73 -8.00
N GLU A 686 -1.01 -4.47 -7.57
CA GLU A 686 -2.25 -3.80 -7.12
C GLU A 686 -3.11 -3.26 -8.28
N LEU A 687 -2.53 -3.05 -9.47
CA LEU A 687 -3.22 -2.50 -10.62
C LEU A 687 -3.72 -3.59 -11.59
N ARG A 688 -4.95 -3.42 -12.12
CA ARG A 688 -5.57 -4.33 -13.10
C ARG A 688 -6.04 -3.59 -14.35
N ILE A 689 -5.81 -4.19 -15.52
CA ILE A 689 -6.18 -3.60 -16.83
C ILE A 689 -7.70 -3.44 -16.95
N SER A 690 -8.46 -4.41 -16.42
CA SER A 690 -9.92 -4.40 -16.32
C SER A 690 -10.49 -3.30 -15.41
N GLU A 691 -9.66 -2.68 -14.57
CA GLU A 691 -10.05 -1.74 -13.49
C GLU A 691 -9.37 -0.37 -13.71
N ASP A 692 -9.17 0.00 -14.99
CA ASP A 692 -8.51 1.22 -15.48
C ASP A 692 -7.06 1.42 -14.98
N GLY A 693 -6.41 0.36 -14.51
CA GLY A 693 -5.05 0.40 -13.94
C GLY A 693 -4.00 1.03 -14.86
N PHE A 694 -4.17 1.02 -16.19
CA PHE A 694 -3.25 1.74 -17.09
C PHE A 694 -3.36 3.27 -16.96
N ASN A 695 -4.50 3.84 -16.59
CA ASN A 695 -4.59 5.26 -16.27
C ASN A 695 -3.93 5.55 -14.92
N ILE A 696 -4.27 4.78 -13.88
CA ILE A 696 -3.70 4.87 -12.53
C ILE A 696 -2.16 4.76 -12.56
N TYR A 697 -1.61 3.77 -13.27
CA TYR A 697 -0.16 3.60 -13.47
C TYR A 697 0.53 4.84 -14.06
N LYS A 698 -0.17 5.65 -14.87
CA LYS A 698 0.39 6.90 -15.42
C LYS A 698 0.27 8.05 -14.44
N SER A 699 -0.92 8.26 -13.85
CA SER A 699 -1.23 9.45 -13.05
C SER A 699 -0.76 9.36 -11.60
N ASP A 700 -0.78 8.17 -11.01
CA ASP A 700 -0.66 7.97 -9.57
C ASP A 700 0.65 7.23 -9.22
N TYR A 701 1.21 6.49 -10.18
CA TYR A 701 2.49 5.80 -10.04
C TYR A 701 3.65 6.50 -10.81
N ILE A 702 3.62 6.52 -12.14
CA ILE A 702 4.72 7.10 -12.94
C ILE A 702 4.83 8.62 -12.79
N ALA A 703 3.73 9.38 -12.78
CA ALA A 703 3.81 10.83 -12.70
C ALA A 703 4.42 11.35 -11.37
N PRO A 704 4.06 10.83 -10.17
CA PRO A 704 4.73 11.23 -8.93
C PRO A 704 6.20 10.83 -8.87
N ILE A 705 6.57 9.64 -9.37
CA ILE A 705 7.99 9.23 -9.52
C ILE A 705 8.74 10.25 -10.39
N VAL A 706 8.16 10.66 -11.52
CA VAL A 706 8.72 11.64 -12.45
C VAL A 706 8.80 13.04 -11.83
N GLU A 707 7.82 13.47 -11.04
CA GLU A 707 7.84 14.74 -10.30
C GLU A 707 9.00 14.76 -9.28
N ILE A 708 9.07 13.74 -8.42
CA ILE A 708 10.10 13.60 -7.38
C ILE A 708 11.50 13.64 -8.01
N ILE A 709 11.73 12.84 -9.06
CA ILE A 709 13.04 12.72 -9.72
C ILE A 709 13.39 13.97 -10.55
N SER A 710 12.41 14.80 -10.92
CA SER A 710 12.62 16.06 -11.64
C SER A 710 13.04 17.24 -10.74
N ASP A 711 13.03 17.09 -9.40
CA ASP A 711 13.44 18.17 -8.50
C ASP A 711 14.91 18.60 -8.78
N PRO A 712 15.17 19.90 -9.03
CA PRO A 712 16.51 20.43 -9.24
C PRO A 712 17.54 20.09 -8.15
N ALA A 713 17.10 19.76 -6.92
CA ALA A 713 17.96 19.26 -5.85
C ALA A 713 18.69 17.96 -6.22
N TYR A 714 18.03 17.06 -6.97
CA TYR A 714 18.58 15.76 -7.36
C TYR A 714 19.30 15.76 -8.70
N ALA A 715 19.34 16.90 -9.42
CA ALA A 715 19.99 17.02 -10.73
C ALA A 715 21.51 16.72 -10.75
N GLY A 716 22.16 16.70 -9.57
CA GLY A 716 23.56 16.25 -9.41
C GLY A 716 23.74 14.73 -9.32
N ILE A 717 22.67 13.99 -9.01
CA ILE A 717 22.67 12.52 -8.86
C ILE A 717 22.40 11.88 -10.22
N LYS A 718 23.15 10.84 -10.59
CA LYS A 718 22.78 9.96 -11.72
C LYS A 718 21.73 8.98 -11.22
N ILE A 719 20.61 8.83 -11.91
CA ILE A 719 19.49 8.01 -11.42
C ILE A 719 19.29 6.82 -12.37
N ALA A 720 19.67 5.63 -11.92
CA ALA A 720 19.47 4.38 -12.65
C ALA A 720 18.12 3.77 -12.28
N ALA A 721 17.28 3.51 -13.28
CA ALA A 721 15.96 2.93 -13.11
C ALA A 721 15.90 1.57 -13.80
N VAL A 722 15.72 0.48 -13.07
CA VAL A 722 15.30 -0.80 -13.68
C VAL A 722 13.81 -0.69 -13.98
N ILE A 723 13.40 -1.05 -15.20
CA ILE A 723 12.04 -0.89 -15.68
C ILE A 723 11.36 -2.25 -15.84
N GLU A 724 10.38 -2.47 -14.98
CA GLU A 724 9.36 -3.52 -15.01
C GLU A 724 9.93 -4.92 -15.17
N VAL A 725 10.39 -5.47 -14.04
CA VAL A 725 10.76 -6.88 -13.89
C VAL A 725 9.55 -7.77 -14.22
N ASP A 726 9.80 -8.99 -14.70
CA ASP A 726 8.77 -10.01 -14.99
C ASP A 726 7.62 -9.55 -15.92
N SER A 727 7.94 -8.70 -16.90
CA SER A 727 6.94 -8.07 -17.78
C SER A 727 6.96 -8.64 -19.21
N LEU A 728 7.63 -7.97 -20.16
CA LEU A 728 7.70 -8.33 -21.58
C LEU A 728 8.12 -9.79 -21.88
N PRO A 729 9.00 -10.46 -21.10
CA PRO A 729 9.31 -11.88 -21.28
C PRO A 729 8.08 -12.80 -21.27
N ASN A 730 7.05 -12.48 -20.47
CA ASN A 730 5.79 -13.22 -20.46
C ASN A 730 5.06 -13.16 -21.80
N LEU A 731 5.09 -12.02 -22.50
CA LEU A 731 4.47 -11.86 -23.82
C LEU A 731 5.17 -12.65 -24.93
N VAL A 732 6.31 -13.27 -24.65
CA VAL A 732 7.02 -14.18 -25.58
C VAL A 732 6.65 -15.65 -25.35
N THR A 733 6.27 -16.00 -24.12
CA THR A 733 6.31 -17.40 -23.63
C THR A 733 5.03 -17.86 -22.96
N ASN A 734 4.39 -16.99 -22.18
CA ASN A 734 3.28 -17.33 -21.27
C ASN A 734 1.94 -16.76 -21.75
N LEU A 735 1.79 -16.49 -23.06
CA LEU A 735 0.52 -16.09 -23.68
C LEU A 735 -0.56 -17.19 -23.67
N SER A 736 -0.29 -18.35 -23.05
CA SER A 736 -1.33 -19.31 -22.65
C SER A 736 -2.19 -18.77 -21.50
N GLU A 737 -1.63 -17.93 -20.62
CA GLU A 737 -2.30 -17.49 -19.40
C GLU A 737 -3.23 -16.29 -19.67
N PRO A 738 -4.44 -16.23 -19.10
CA PRO A 738 -5.42 -15.17 -19.38
C PRO A 738 -4.89 -13.76 -19.08
N ASP A 739 -4.30 -13.55 -17.91
CA ASP A 739 -3.75 -12.26 -17.49
C ASP A 739 -2.65 -11.79 -18.45
N CYS A 740 -1.83 -12.70 -18.99
CA CYS A 740 -0.82 -12.37 -20.01
C CYS A 740 -1.41 -12.11 -21.40
N GLN A 741 -2.57 -12.69 -21.73
CA GLN A 741 -3.31 -12.33 -22.96
C GLN A 741 -3.89 -10.92 -22.85
N GLU A 742 -4.39 -10.52 -21.67
CA GLU A 742 -4.84 -9.16 -21.40
C GLU A 742 -3.66 -8.16 -21.38
N ALA A 743 -2.54 -8.51 -20.72
CA ALA A 743 -1.31 -7.71 -20.69
C ALA A 743 -0.60 -7.53 -22.05
N ASN A 744 -0.99 -8.31 -23.07
CA ASN A 744 -0.58 -8.11 -24.47
C ASN A 744 -1.50 -7.12 -25.23
N GLY A 745 -2.61 -6.71 -24.63
CA GLY A 745 -3.61 -5.79 -25.17
C GLY A 745 -3.30 -4.31 -24.96
N PRO A 746 -4.20 -3.41 -25.38
CA PRO A 746 -4.08 -1.97 -25.18
C PRO A 746 -4.01 -1.62 -23.68
N GLY A 747 -3.07 -0.76 -23.30
CA GLY A 747 -2.81 -0.42 -21.90
C GLY A 747 -2.01 -1.47 -21.10
N GLY A 748 -1.74 -2.64 -21.69
CA GLY A 748 -0.87 -3.65 -21.13
C GLY A 748 0.62 -3.29 -21.19
N TYR A 749 1.49 -4.27 -20.95
CA TYR A 749 2.93 -4.05 -20.68
C TYR A 749 3.66 -3.24 -21.77
N ARG A 750 3.30 -3.43 -23.05
CA ARG A 750 3.88 -2.67 -24.18
C ARG A 750 3.65 -1.16 -24.05
N ASP A 751 2.46 -0.75 -23.60
CA ASP A 751 2.08 0.66 -23.48
C ASP A 751 2.58 1.25 -22.15
N GLY A 752 2.46 0.51 -21.04
CA GLY A 752 2.97 0.91 -19.72
C GLY A 752 4.49 1.15 -19.71
N ILE A 753 5.28 0.19 -20.21
CA ILE A 753 6.75 0.34 -20.27
C ILE A 753 7.15 1.47 -21.22
N ARG A 754 6.49 1.56 -22.37
CA ARG A 754 6.76 2.65 -23.33
C ARG A 754 6.42 4.02 -22.76
N HIS A 755 5.39 4.13 -21.93
CA HIS A 755 5.10 5.34 -21.17
C HIS A 755 6.20 5.65 -20.15
N ALA A 756 6.53 4.70 -19.26
CA ALA A 756 7.53 4.89 -18.21
C ALA A 756 8.90 5.35 -18.77
N ILE A 757 9.43 4.67 -19.79
CA ILE A 757 10.71 5.08 -20.43
C ILE A 757 10.61 6.39 -21.23
N THR A 758 9.41 6.78 -21.65
CA THR A 758 9.18 8.07 -22.33
C THR A 758 9.17 9.23 -21.34
N GLU A 759 8.51 9.08 -20.19
CA GLU A 759 8.44 10.12 -19.16
C GLU A 759 9.77 10.27 -18.42
N LEU A 760 10.33 9.17 -17.87
CA LEU A 760 11.65 9.16 -17.25
C LEU A 760 12.75 9.61 -18.23
N GLY A 761 12.59 9.29 -19.52
CA GLY A 761 13.51 9.71 -20.58
C GLY A 761 13.54 11.23 -20.82
N LYS A 762 12.56 12.01 -20.36
CA LYS A 762 12.61 13.49 -20.43
C LYS A 762 13.61 14.08 -19.44
N ILE A 763 13.94 13.35 -18.37
CA ILE A 763 14.77 13.82 -17.27
C ILE A 763 16.27 13.63 -17.63
N PRO A 764 17.12 14.68 -17.64
CA PRO A 764 18.48 14.61 -18.22
C PRO A 764 19.44 13.62 -17.52
N ASN A 765 19.26 13.39 -16.22
CA ASN A 765 20.12 12.59 -15.36
C ASN A 765 19.60 11.16 -15.12
N VAL A 766 18.58 10.71 -15.86
CA VAL A 766 17.98 9.37 -15.72
C VAL A 766 18.51 8.37 -16.78
N TYR A 767 18.70 7.13 -16.32
CA TYR A 767 19.30 6.01 -17.05
C TYR A 767 18.42 4.77 -16.87
N SER A 768 17.40 4.63 -17.72
CA SER A 768 16.50 3.47 -17.71
C SER A 768 17.17 2.22 -18.29
N TYR A 769 17.07 1.09 -17.60
CA TYR A 769 17.47 -0.24 -18.04
C TYR A 769 16.24 -1.15 -18.02
N VAL A 770 15.83 -1.67 -19.19
CA VAL A 770 14.62 -2.50 -19.29
C VAL A 770 14.96 -3.96 -18.96
N ASP A 771 14.11 -4.64 -18.19
CA ASP A 771 14.32 -6.05 -17.84
C ASP A 771 14.19 -6.99 -19.06
N ILE A 772 14.99 -8.05 -19.07
CA ILE A 772 15.00 -9.09 -20.12
C ILE A 772 14.96 -10.51 -19.55
N ALA A 773 14.36 -10.69 -18.37
CA ALA A 773 14.39 -11.90 -17.57
C ALA A 773 15.82 -12.43 -17.37
N HIS A 774 16.08 -13.68 -17.72
CA HIS A 774 17.37 -14.34 -17.54
C HIS A 774 17.60 -15.41 -18.61
N SER A 775 18.84 -15.89 -18.72
CA SER A 775 19.21 -16.93 -19.69
C SER A 775 18.43 -18.24 -19.50
N GLY A 776 17.93 -18.51 -18.29
CA GLY A 776 17.06 -19.64 -17.97
C GLY A 776 15.64 -19.55 -18.54
N TRP A 777 15.26 -18.43 -19.16
CA TRP A 777 13.93 -18.17 -19.71
C TRP A 777 13.98 -17.80 -21.20
N LEU A 778 14.71 -16.74 -21.56
CA LEU A 778 14.82 -16.27 -22.95
C LEU A 778 16.04 -16.85 -23.70
N GLY A 779 16.69 -17.89 -23.16
CA GLY A 779 17.92 -18.45 -23.75
C GLY A 779 17.74 -19.46 -24.90
N TRP A 780 16.57 -20.06 -25.07
CA TRP A 780 16.28 -20.87 -26.26
C TRP A 780 16.23 -19.96 -27.51
N SER A 781 16.71 -20.44 -28.65
CA SER A 781 16.88 -19.63 -29.88
C SER A 781 15.62 -18.86 -30.29
N ASP A 782 14.47 -19.49 -30.12
CA ASP A 782 13.19 -19.03 -30.60
C ASP A 782 12.60 -18.01 -29.61
N ASN A 783 12.77 -18.23 -28.30
CA ASN A 783 12.45 -17.25 -27.25
C ASN A 783 13.35 -16.01 -27.37
N PHE A 784 14.65 -16.22 -27.55
CA PHE A 784 15.66 -15.17 -27.72
C PHE A 784 15.32 -14.25 -28.90
N ALA A 785 15.08 -14.85 -30.07
CA ALA A 785 14.75 -14.09 -31.29
C ALA A 785 13.42 -13.32 -31.16
N GLN A 786 12.42 -13.91 -30.51
CA GLN A 786 11.13 -13.25 -30.29
C GLN A 786 11.23 -12.13 -29.24
N GLY A 787 11.89 -12.35 -28.11
CA GLY A 787 12.13 -11.33 -27.08
C GLY A 787 12.94 -10.14 -27.59
N VAL A 788 14.02 -10.39 -28.34
CA VAL A 788 14.81 -9.33 -28.99
C VAL A 788 13.98 -8.56 -30.05
N ASN A 789 12.99 -9.19 -30.69
CA ASN A 789 12.05 -8.49 -31.57
C ASN A 789 11.06 -7.62 -30.79
N LEU A 790 10.33 -8.23 -29.84
CA LEU A 790 9.34 -7.59 -28.97
C LEU A 790 9.91 -6.37 -28.25
N ILE A 791 11.00 -6.55 -27.52
CA ILE A 791 11.52 -5.51 -26.62
C ILE A 791 12.11 -4.36 -27.46
N TYR A 792 12.69 -4.65 -28.62
CA TYR A 792 13.11 -3.60 -29.57
C TYR A 792 11.93 -2.76 -30.09
N GLU A 793 10.77 -3.35 -30.39
CA GLU A 793 9.58 -2.60 -30.81
C GLU A 793 9.11 -1.60 -29.73
N VAL A 794 9.16 -2.00 -28.46
CA VAL A 794 8.76 -1.17 -27.31
C VAL A 794 9.73 -0.02 -27.09
N VAL A 795 11.05 -0.28 -27.08
CA VAL A 795 12.07 0.70 -26.65
C VAL A 795 12.64 1.58 -27.79
N ALA A 796 12.46 1.20 -29.06
CA ALA A 796 12.97 1.98 -30.18
C ALA A 796 12.10 3.22 -30.48
N ASN A 797 12.71 4.23 -31.11
CA ASN A 797 12.02 5.40 -31.67
C ASN A 797 11.10 6.13 -30.67
N LEU A 798 11.57 6.43 -29.45
CA LEU A 798 10.78 7.15 -28.43
C LEU A 798 10.37 8.56 -28.90
N GLY A 799 11.32 9.31 -29.49
CA GLY A 799 11.06 10.62 -30.08
C GLY A 799 12.26 11.56 -30.00
N SER A 800 12.08 12.81 -30.41
CA SER A 800 13.07 13.87 -30.24
C SER A 800 12.91 14.54 -28.86
N GLY A 801 13.99 14.69 -28.11
CA GLY A 801 13.95 15.30 -26.76
C GLY A 801 13.71 14.32 -25.62
N ILE A 802 13.63 13.02 -25.93
CA ILE A 802 13.59 11.92 -24.96
C ILE A 802 14.94 11.20 -25.03
N ASN A 803 15.57 10.97 -23.88
CA ASN A 803 16.79 10.16 -23.77
C ASN A 803 16.48 8.71 -24.17
N PRO A 804 17.32 8.06 -24.99
CA PRO A 804 17.21 6.62 -25.18
C PRO A 804 17.52 5.88 -23.87
N ILE A 805 16.92 4.69 -23.69
CA ILE A 805 17.28 3.77 -22.61
C ILE A 805 18.79 3.57 -22.57
N ALA A 806 19.34 3.47 -21.36
CA ALA A 806 20.78 3.26 -21.15
C ALA A 806 21.18 1.82 -21.47
N GLY A 807 20.28 0.85 -21.27
CA GLY A 807 20.57 -0.55 -21.56
C GLY A 807 19.45 -1.50 -21.15
N PHE A 808 19.85 -2.72 -20.81
CA PHE A 808 18.96 -3.79 -20.31
C PHE A 808 19.53 -4.40 -19.02
N VAL A 809 18.69 -5.06 -18.22
CA VAL A 809 19.12 -5.85 -17.06
C VAL A 809 18.66 -7.29 -17.18
N SER A 810 19.50 -8.26 -16.78
CA SER A 810 19.10 -9.65 -16.63
C SER A 810 19.32 -10.18 -15.22
N ASN A 811 18.67 -11.30 -14.92
CA ASN A 811 18.72 -12.02 -13.66
C ASN A 811 18.14 -11.27 -12.45
N SER A 812 17.41 -10.16 -12.66
CA SER A 812 16.68 -9.41 -11.62
C SER A 812 15.90 -10.36 -10.72
N ALA A 813 16.20 -10.36 -9.41
CA ALA A 813 15.64 -11.28 -8.42
C ALA A 813 15.85 -12.79 -8.68
N ASN A 814 16.61 -13.20 -9.69
CA ASN A 814 16.84 -14.60 -10.05
C ASN A 814 18.23 -15.09 -9.60
N TYR A 815 18.45 -16.39 -9.72
CA TYR A 815 19.59 -17.11 -9.15
C TYR A 815 20.54 -17.66 -10.22
N THR A 816 20.35 -17.36 -11.50
CA THR A 816 21.18 -17.93 -12.58
C THR A 816 22.59 -17.35 -12.55
N PRO A 817 23.65 -18.19 -12.51
CA PRO A 817 25.02 -17.72 -12.33
C PRO A 817 25.51 -16.85 -13.48
N VAL A 818 26.42 -15.92 -13.17
CA VAL A 818 27.07 -15.05 -14.16
C VAL A 818 27.91 -15.87 -15.16
N GLU A 819 28.62 -16.88 -14.69
CA GLU A 819 29.44 -17.80 -15.49
C GLU A 819 29.30 -19.23 -14.95
N GLU A 820 29.29 -20.24 -15.83
CA GLU A 820 29.36 -21.65 -15.46
C GLU A 820 30.79 -22.18 -15.72
N PRO A 821 31.71 -22.07 -14.73
CA PRO A 821 33.16 -22.24 -14.97
C PRO A 821 33.57 -23.67 -15.35
N PHE A 822 32.75 -24.67 -15.03
CA PHE A 822 32.99 -26.08 -15.36
C PHE A 822 32.15 -26.57 -16.55
N LEU A 823 31.24 -25.75 -17.07
CA LEU A 823 30.47 -26.01 -18.28
C LEU A 823 30.57 -24.84 -19.29
N PRO A 824 31.78 -24.41 -19.71
CA PRO A 824 31.96 -23.22 -20.56
C PRO A 824 31.55 -23.40 -22.03
N ASP A 825 31.19 -24.63 -22.47
CA ASP A 825 30.70 -24.92 -23.82
C ASP A 825 29.42 -25.77 -23.76
N ALA A 826 28.30 -25.15 -24.12
CA ALA A 826 26.99 -25.79 -24.19
C ALA A 826 26.89 -26.94 -25.22
N ASN A 827 27.82 -27.02 -26.17
CA ASN A 827 27.87 -28.04 -27.22
C ASN A 827 28.91 -29.15 -26.96
N LEU A 828 29.63 -29.09 -25.83
CA LEU A 828 30.56 -30.13 -25.38
C LEU A 828 29.87 -31.50 -25.36
N GLN A 829 30.50 -32.51 -25.98
CA GLN A 829 29.88 -33.82 -26.17
C GLN A 829 30.17 -34.78 -24.99
N VAL A 830 29.12 -35.22 -24.32
CA VAL A 830 29.16 -36.20 -23.22
C VAL A 830 28.17 -37.32 -23.50
N GLY A 831 28.61 -38.58 -23.42
CA GLY A 831 27.77 -39.74 -23.77
C GLY A 831 27.31 -39.77 -25.25
N GLY A 832 27.83 -38.89 -26.11
CA GLY A 832 27.38 -38.71 -27.49
C GLY A 832 26.22 -37.71 -27.66
N GLN A 833 25.99 -36.83 -26.67
CA GLN A 833 25.02 -35.73 -26.70
C GLN A 833 25.67 -34.42 -26.21
N PRO A 834 25.19 -33.24 -26.62
CA PRO A 834 25.72 -31.95 -26.14
C PRO A 834 25.30 -31.66 -24.69
N VAL A 835 26.15 -31.01 -23.89
CA VAL A 835 25.87 -30.57 -22.50
C VAL A 835 24.48 -29.93 -22.34
N ARG A 836 24.08 -29.05 -23.28
CA ARG A 836 22.78 -28.37 -23.23
C ARG A 836 21.56 -29.28 -23.34
N SER A 837 21.66 -30.49 -23.91
CA SER A 837 20.53 -31.42 -24.00
C SER A 837 20.30 -32.23 -22.73
N SER A 838 20.89 -31.84 -21.60
CA SER A 838 20.65 -32.44 -20.29
C SER A 838 19.36 -31.94 -19.68
N ASP A 839 18.78 -32.72 -18.77
CA ASP A 839 17.46 -32.47 -18.16
C ASP A 839 17.37 -31.14 -17.38
N PHE A 840 18.51 -30.51 -17.05
CA PHE A 840 18.57 -29.21 -16.36
C PHE A 840 18.67 -28.01 -17.33
N TYR A 841 19.07 -28.23 -18.58
CA TYR A 841 19.23 -27.15 -19.58
C TYR A 841 18.28 -27.28 -20.77
N GLU A 842 17.67 -28.45 -21.02
CA GLU A 842 16.55 -28.65 -21.95
C GLU A 842 16.78 -28.06 -23.36
N TRP A 843 18.00 -28.23 -23.88
CA TRP A 843 18.55 -27.70 -25.14
C TRP A 843 18.87 -26.20 -25.19
N ASN A 844 18.67 -25.44 -24.11
CA ASN A 844 19.01 -24.02 -23.99
C ASN A 844 20.52 -23.78 -24.22
N SER A 845 20.88 -22.87 -25.12
CA SER A 845 22.28 -22.59 -25.46
C SER A 845 23.04 -21.78 -24.40
N TYR A 846 22.34 -21.09 -23.49
CA TYR A 846 22.94 -20.24 -22.48
C TYR A 846 22.77 -20.85 -21.09
N LEU A 847 23.90 -21.33 -20.55
CA LEU A 847 23.95 -21.98 -19.24
C LEU A 847 24.14 -20.98 -18.08
N ALA A 848 24.47 -19.72 -18.41
CA ALA A 848 24.83 -18.63 -17.51
C ALA A 848 24.52 -17.26 -18.14
N GLU A 849 24.46 -16.20 -17.33
CA GLU A 849 23.98 -14.88 -17.76
C GLU A 849 24.95 -14.10 -18.66
N LYS A 850 26.25 -14.15 -18.40
CA LYS A 850 27.25 -13.36 -19.15
C LYS A 850 27.24 -13.60 -20.67
N PRO A 851 27.20 -14.84 -21.20
CA PRO A 851 27.07 -15.05 -22.64
C PRO A 851 25.69 -14.60 -23.17
N PHE A 852 24.60 -14.81 -22.41
CA PHE A 852 23.25 -14.38 -22.79
C PHE A 852 23.17 -12.86 -22.96
N VAL A 853 23.64 -12.06 -22.00
CA VAL A 853 23.61 -10.59 -22.12
C VAL A 853 24.55 -10.07 -23.21
N THR A 854 25.69 -10.75 -23.44
CA THR A 854 26.66 -10.37 -24.49
C THR A 854 26.04 -10.52 -25.88
N ASP A 855 25.36 -11.63 -26.13
CA ASP A 855 24.69 -11.87 -27.41
C ASP A 855 23.39 -11.07 -27.54
N TRP A 856 22.64 -10.86 -26.46
CA TRP A 856 21.45 -10.00 -26.44
C TRP A 856 21.79 -8.55 -26.85
N ARG A 857 22.82 -7.98 -26.23
CA ARG A 857 23.37 -6.66 -26.56
C ARG A 857 23.75 -6.58 -28.04
N SER A 858 24.43 -7.62 -28.54
CA SER A 858 24.87 -7.71 -29.94
C SER A 858 23.70 -7.79 -30.92
N ALA A 859 22.62 -8.49 -30.55
CA ALA A 859 21.41 -8.60 -31.34
C ALA A 859 20.59 -7.28 -31.36
N MET A 860 20.48 -6.60 -30.22
CA MET A 860 19.84 -5.27 -30.12
C MET A 860 20.58 -4.21 -30.94
N ILE A 861 21.92 -4.17 -30.88
CA ILE A 861 22.73 -3.30 -31.75
C ILE A 861 22.52 -3.65 -33.22
N SER A 862 22.46 -4.95 -33.56
CA SER A 862 22.23 -5.42 -34.93
C SER A 862 20.84 -5.05 -35.49
N LYS A 863 19.83 -4.81 -34.62
CA LYS A 863 18.51 -4.30 -35.02
C LYS A 863 18.46 -2.78 -35.19
N GLY A 864 19.43 -2.04 -34.63
CA GLY A 864 19.55 -0.59 -34.79
C GLY A 864 19.76 0.21 -33.50
N MET A 865 19.87 -0.44 -32.33
CA MET A 865 20.19 0.26 -31.09
C MET A 865 21.64 0.81 -31.12
N PRO A 866 21.91 1.97 -30.48
CA PRO A 866 23.25 2.56 -30.49
C PRO A 866 24.24 1.66 -29.74
N SER A 867 25.50 1.64 -30.18
CA SER A 867 26.56 0.80 -29.57
C SER A 867 26.96 1.21 -28.15
N SER A 868 26.35 2.26 -27.61
CA SER A 868 26.45 2.74 -26.22
C SER A 868 25.57 1.97 -25.24
N ILE A 869 24.61 1.14 -25.69
CA ILE A 869 23.74 0.42 -24.73
C ILE A 869 24.55 -0.47 -23.79
N GLY A 870 24.28 -0.40 -22.49
CA GLY A 870 24.86 -1.27 -21.47
C GLY A 870 24.04 -2.53 -21.22
N MET A 871 24.64 -3.48 -20.51
CA MET A 871 23.92 -4.58 -19.88
C MET A 871 24.21 -4.56 -18.38
N LEU A 872 23.19 -4.76 -17.56
CA LEU A 872 23.32 -5.05 -16.13
C LEU A 872 23.06 -6.54 -15.90
N ILE A 873 23.70 -7.11 -14.89
CA ILE A 873 23.32 -8.43 -14.35
C ILE A 873 23.08 -8.24 -12.85
N ASP A 874 21.90 -8.64 -12.37
CA ASP A 874 21.68 -8.79 -10.94
C ASP A 874 22.51 -9.96 -10.41
N THR A 875 23.37 -9.67 -9.45
CA THR A 875 24.34 -10.57 -8.84
C THR A 875 24.08 -10.79 -7.36
N ALA A 876 22.92 -10.36 -6.86
CA ALA A 876 22.60 -10.41 -5.44
C ALA A 876 22.65 -11.83 -4.85
N ARG A 877 22.13 -12.83 -5.57
CA ARG A 877 21.86 -14.19 -5.03
C ARG A 877 22.39 -15.36 -5.88
N ASN A 878 23.18 -15.08 -6.92
CA ASN A 878 23.61 -16.07 -7.93
C ASN A 878 25.06 -16.58 -7.80
N GLY A 879 25.69 -16.43 -6.63
CA GLY A 879 27.07 -16.85 -6.38
C GLY A 879 27.25 -18.37 -6.40
N TRP A 880 26.36 -19.12 -5.71
CA TRP A 880 26.43 -20.57 -5.53
C TRP A 880 27.75 -21.09 -4.94
N GLY A 881 28.18 -20.50 -3.82
CA GLY A 881 29.30 -20.94 -3.01
C GLY A 881 28.95 -22.12 -2.11
N GLY A 882 29.44 -22.08 -0.87
CA GLY A 882 29.23 -23.14 0.11
C GLY A 882 30.05 -24.41 -0.16
N PRO A 883 29.89 -25.45 0.67
CA PRO A 883 30.68 -26.68 0.57
C PRO A 883 30.28 -27.59 -0.60
N GLU A 884 29.09 -27.38 -1.20
CA GLU A 884 28.59 -28.20 -2.31
C GLU A 884 28.92 -27.65 -3.71
N ARG A 885 29.53 -26.45 -3.80
CA ARG A 885 30.00 -25.91 -5.08
C ARG A 885 31.02 -26.86 -5.71
N PRO A 886 30.85 -27.30 -6.98
CA PRO A 886 31.85 -28.06 -7.68
C PRO A 886 33.22 -27.34 -7.72
N THR A 887 34.30 -28.11 -7.64
CA THR A 887 35.68 -27.59 -7.74
C THR A 887 36.38 -27.99 -9.04
N ALA A 888 35.73 -28.82 -9.85
CA ALA A 888 36.21 -29.31 -11.15
C ALA A 888 35.02 -29.77 -12.01
N GLN A 889 35.25 -29.89 -13.31
CA GLN A 889 34.34 -30.58 -14.23
C GLN A 889 34.32 -32.09 -13.93
N SER A 890 33.14 -32.72 -14.04
CA SER A 890 32.94 -34.16 -13.87
C SER A 890 33.73 -35.00 -14.87
N THR A 891 34.04 -36.23 -14.50
CA THR A 891 34.60 -37.27 -15.40
C THR A 891 33.56 -38.30 -15.84
N SER A 892 32.26 -38.06 -15.58
CA SER A 892 31.19 -38.99 -15.94
C SER A 892 30.91 -38.99 -17.44
N ASN A 893 30.55 -40.18 -17.98
CA ASN A 893 30.08 -40.32 -19.36
C ASN A 893 28.55 -40.36 -19.47
N ASN A 894 27.82 -40.28 -18.35
CA ASN A 894 26.39 -40.02 -18.35
C ASN A 894 26.16 -38.51 -18.37
N LEU A 895 25.39 -38.02 -19.34
CA LEU A 895 25.15 -36.59 -19.56
C LEU A 895 24.63 -35.86 -18.31
N ASN A 896 23.58 -36.37 -17.68
CA ASN A 896 22.90 -35.69 -16.58
C ASN A 896 23.69 -35.80 -15.28
N THR A 897 24.39 -36.92 -15.06
CA THR A 897 25.39 -37.03 -13.99
C THR A 897 26.52 -36.01 -14.18
N PHE A 898 27.11 -35.94 -15.38
CA PHE A 898 28.19 -35.01 -15.69
C PHE A 898 27.78 -33.56 -15.45
N VAL A 899 26.58 -33.17 -15.89
CA VAL A 899 26.05 -31.82 -15.68
C VAL A 899 25.79 -31.56 -14.20
N ASN A 900 25.07 -32.43 -13.49
CA ASN A 900 24.74 -32.23 -12.07
C ASN A 900 25.97 -32.23 -11.14
N GLU A 901 27.05 -32.92 -11.53
CA GLU A 901 28.35 -32.89 -10.84
C GLU A 901 29.22 -31.67 -11.21
N SER A 902 28.92 -30.95 -12.31
CA SER A 902 29.74 -29.83 -12.80
C SER A 902 29.08 -28.45 -12.62
N ARG A 903 27.75 -28.34 -12.72
CA ARG A 903 27.02 -27.07 -12.66
C ARG A 903 27.14 -26.40 -11.30
N ILE A 904 27.42 -25.10 -11.27
CA ILE A 904 27.42 -24.33 -10.03
C ILE A 904 26.01 -23.94 -9.59
N ASP A 905 25.07 -23.68 -10.51
CA ASP A 905 23.65 -23.52 -10.16
C ASP A 905 23.16 -24.83 -9.52
N ARG A 906 22.67 -24.81 -8.26
CA ARG A 906 22.31 -26.03 -7.52
C ARG A 906 20.80 -26.30 -7.43
N ARG A 907 19.96 -25.50 -8.09
CA ARG A 907 18.49 -25.71 -8.13
C ARG A 907 18.11 -27.10 -8.64
N GLU A 908 16.92 -27.59 -8.30
CA GLU A 908 16.38 -28.78 -8.95
C GLU A 908 16.08 -28.49 -10.43
N HIS A 909 15.43 -27.35 -10.70
CA HIS A 909 15.01 -26.92 -12.03
C HIS A 909 15.32 -25.43 -12.24
N ARG A 910 15.65 -24.99 -13.48
CA ARG A 910 16.01 -23.58 -13.76
C ARG A 910 14.85 -22.60 -13.61
N GLY A 911 13.62 -23.10 -13.69
CA GLY A 911 12.40 -22.33 -13.41
C GLY A 911 12.09 -22.15 -11.91
N ASN A 912 12.88 -22.72 -11.00
CA ASN A 912 12.72 -22.46 -9.57
C ASN A 912 13.25 -21.06 -9.24
N TRP A 913 12.34 -20.14 -8.90
CA TRP A 913 12.64 -18.73 -8.67
C TRP A 913 12.48 -18.30 -7.20
N CYS A 914 11.44 -18.75 -6.49
CA CYS A 914 11.13 -18.26 -5.15
C CYS A 914 12.05 -18.83 -4.07
N ASN A 915 12.63 -17.96 -3.23
CA ASN A 915 13.28 -18.29 -1.97
C ASN A 915 14.29 -19.44 -2.05
N GLN A 916 15.12 -19.46 -3.10
CA GLN A 916 16.06 -20.56 -3.34
C GLN A 916 17.28 -20.49 -2.42
N PRO A 917 17.87 -21.64 -2.01
CA PRO A 917 19.08 -21.74 -1.20
C PRO A 917 20.35 -21.42 -2.01
N GLY A 918 20.39 -20.23 -2.61
CA GLY A 918 21.48 -19.71 -3.45
C GLY A 918 22.69 -19.25 -2.64
N GLY A 919 23.33 -18.16 -3.10
CA GLY A 919 24.46 -17.55 -2.38
C GLY A 919 24.78 -16.14 -2.88
N VAL A 920 25.29 -15.25 -2.02
CA VAL A 920 25.70 -13.89 -2.45
C VAL A 920 26.68 -13.99 -3.61
N GLY A 921 26.40 -13.31 -4.72
CA GLY A 921 27.25 -13.33 -5.92
C GLY A 921 28.40 -12.31 -5.87
N TYR A 922 28.79 -11.82 -7.04
CA TYR A 922 29.72 -10.70 -7.13
C TYR A 922 29.14 -9.45 -6.47
N ARG A 923 29.97 -8.67 -5.77
CA ARG A 923 29.57 -7.35 -5.24
C ARG A 923 29.29 -6.36 -6.37
N PRO A 924 28.48 -5.32 -6.14
CA PRO A 924 28.19 -4.30 -7.14
C PRO A 924 29.48 -3.69 -7.70
N THR A 925 29.67 -3.75 -9.02
CA THR A 925 30.96 -3.52 -9.68
C THR A 925 30.74 -2.81 -11.01
N ALA A 926 31.30 -1.61 -11.19
CA ALA A 926 31.29 -0.90 -12.47
C ALA A 926 32.13 -1.60 -13.55
N ALA A 927 31.62 -1.61 -14.79
CA ALA A 927 32.30 -2.04 -16.01
C ALA A 927 33.10 -3.37 -15.91
N PRO A 928 32.53 -4.47 -15.36
CA PRO A 928 33.28 -5.70 -15.06
C PRO A 928 33.77 -6.44 -16.32
N SER A 929 33.14 -6.22 -17.47
CA SER A 929 33.63 -6.66 -18.79
C SER A 929 33.00 -5.84 -19.92
N PRO A 930 33.61 -5.74 -21.12
CA PRO A 930 33.11 -4.90 -22.20
C PRO A 930 31.65 -5.16 -22.57
N GLY A 931 30.83 -4.11 -22.53
CA GLY A 931 29.39 -4.17 -22.82
C GLY A 931 28.49 -4.50 -21.62
N ILE A 932 29.06 -4.88 -20.47
CA ILE A 932 28.36 -4.94 -19.19
C ILE A 932 28.68 -3.65 -18.43
N ASP A 933 27.65 -2.87 -18.10
CA ASP A 933 27.79 -1.57 -17.44
C ASP A 933 28.12 -1.70 -15.96
N ALA A 934 27.48 -2.66 -15.29
CA ALA A 934 27.79 -3.05 -13.93
C ALA A 934 27.27 -4.46 -13.63
N TYR A 935 27.90 -5.11 -12.66
CA TYR A 935 27.20 -6.04 -11.77
C TYR A 935 26.50 -5.20 -10.70
N VAL A 936 25.25 -5.52 -10.40
CA VAL A 936 24.39 -4.78 -9.47
C VAL A 936 23.67 -5.76 -8.54
N TRP A 937 23.13 -5.27 -7.43
CA TRP A 937 22.19 -6.01 -6.58
C TRP A 937 20.81 -5.39 -6.72
N VAL A 938 19.98 -5.95 -7.61
CA VAL A 938 18.62 -5.43 -7.86
C VAL A 938 17.69 -5.90 -6.74
N LYS A 939 17.58 -7.20 -6.51
CA LYS A 939 16.87 -7.74 -5.33
C LYS A 939 17.80 -7.69 -4.09
N PRO A 940 17.49 -6.92 -3.03
CA PRO A 940 18.32 -6.91 -1.83
C PRO A 940 18.30 -8.27 -1.12
N GLN A 941 19.46 -8.74 -0.65
CA GLN A 941 19.55 -10.05 -0.02
C GLN A 941 18.87 -10.06 1.34
N GLY A 942 18.22 -11.17 1.69
CA GLY A 942 17.46 -11.31 2.93
C GLY A 942 16.03 -10.81 2.83
N GLU A 943 15.63 -10.15 1.74
CA GLU A 943 14.21 -9.97 1.45
C GLU A 943 13.64 -11.24 0.80
N SER A 944 12.47 -11.66 1.30
CA SER A 944 11.70 -12.76 0.72
C SER A 944 11.21 -12.44 -0.70
N ASP A 945 11.00 -13.50 -1.47
CA ASP A 945 10.33 -13.49 -2.78
C ASP A 945 8.82 -13.74 -2.68
N GLY A 946 8.34 -14.28 -1.56
CA GLY A 946 6.95 -14.65 -1.36
C GLY A 946 6.76 -15.50 -0.10
N VAL A 947 5.55 -15.52 0.45
CA VAL A 947 5.24 -16.30 1.66
C VAL A 947 5.25 -17.81 1.36
N SER A 948 5.80 -18.65 2.24
CA SER A 948 5.94 -20.10 1.96
C SER A 948 4.70 -20.93 2.31
N ASP A 949 3.92 -20.53 3.32
CA ASP A 949 2.74 -21.28 3.78
C ASP A 949 1.47 -20.80 3.04
N PRO A 950 0.68 -21.68 2.42
CA PRO A 950 -0.62 -21.30 1.83
C PRO A 950 -1.67 -20.84 2.86
N ASN A 951 -1.43 -21.03 4.15
CA ASN A 951 -2.27 -20.59 5.27
C ASN A 951 -1.67 -19.35 5.96
N PHE A 952 -1.31 -18.34 5.16
CA PHE A 952 -0.63 -17.13 5.62
C PHE A 952 -1.56 -16.13 6.33
N GLU A 953 -0.98 -15.33 7.24
CA GLU A 953 -1.60 -14.07 7.69
C GLU A 953 -1.38 -13.00 6.61
N ILE A 954 -2.40 -12.20 6.31
CA ILE A 954 -2.34 -11.13 5.30
C ILE A 954 -1.29 -10.08 5.72
N ASP A 955 -0.47 -9.57 4.80
CA ASP A 955 0.51 -8.52 5.10
C ASP A 955 -0.25 -7.23 5.50
N PRO A 956 -0.09 -6.71 6.73
CA PRO A 956 -0.85 -5.55 7.20
C PRO A 956 -0.45 -4.25 6.50
N ASN A 957 0.70 -4.24 5.81
CA ASN A 957 1.14 -3.13 4.98
C ASN A 957 0.81 -3.37 3.50
N ASP A 958 0.25 -4.54 3.11
CA ASP A 958 -0.02 -4.94 1.73
C ASP A 958 -1.09 -6.05 1.59
N PRO A 959 -2.39 -5.72 1.53
CA PRO A 959 -3.44 -6.72 1.40
C PRO A 959 -3.44 -7.45 0.03
N ASN A 960 -2.67 -6.98 -0.95
CA ASN A 960 -2.60 -7.57 -2.29
C ASN A 960 -1.60 -8.74 -2.39
N LYS A 961 -0.72 -8.91 -1.37
CA LYS A 961 0.25 -10.01 -1.34
C LYS A 961 -0.40 -11.36 -1.05
N GLN A 962 -0.10 -12.32 -1.91
CA GLN A 962 -0.68 -13.65 -1.93
C GLN A 962 0.40 -14.75 -1.88
N HIS A 963 -0.04 -15.99 -1.68
CA HIS A 963 0.81 -17.18 -1.78
C HIS A 963 0.86 -17.68 -3.23
N ASP A 964 2.06 -17.73 -3.81
CA ASP A 964 2.29 -18.49 -5.04
C ASP A 964 2.82 -19.91 -4.68
N PRO A 965 2.24 -20.99 -5.22
CA PRO A 965 2.71 -22.36 -5.02
C PRO A 965 4.20 -22.60 -5.36
N MET A 966 4.85 -21.77 -6.17
CA MET A 966 6.30 -21.83 -6.39
C MET A 966 7.13 -21.45 -5.16
N CYS A 967 6.53 -20.83 -4.15
CA CYS A 967 7.11 -20.54 -2.84
C CYS A 967 6.83 -21.62 -1.78
N ASP A 968 5.94 -22.58 -2.05
CA ASP A 968 5.67 -23.72 -1.15
C ASP A 968 6.79 -24.78 -1.25
N PRO A 969 7.54 -25.06 -0.17
CA PRO A 969 8.62 -26.07 -0.14
C PRO A 969 8.15 -27.51 -0.42
N PHE A 970 6.84 -27.77 -0.31
CA PHE A 970 6.22 -29.10 -0.46
C PHE A 970 5.47 -29.26 -1.79
N ALA A 971 5.33 -28.18 -2.57
CA ALA A 971 4.73 -28.21 -3.89
C ALA A 971 5.70 -28.76 -4.96
N SER A 972 5.13 -29.17 -6.09
CA SER A 972 5.88 -29.47 -7.31
C SER A 972 6.10 -28.20 -8.14
N ASN A 973 7.19 -28.11 -8.88
CA ASN A 973 7.43 -27.02 -9.83
C ASN A 973 6.28 -26.95 -10.86
N SER A 974 5.77 -25.73 -11.12
CA SER A 974 4.60 -25.47 -11.97
C SER A 974 4.82 -25.83 -13.44
N SER A 975 6.04 -25.61 -13.97
CA SER A 975 6.42 -25.93 -15.35
C SER A 975 6.68 -27.42 -15.57
N ASN A 976 7.21 -28.11 -14.56
CA ASN A 976 7.64 -29.51 -14.65
C ASN A 976 7.51 -30.21 -13.28
N SER A 977 6.37 -30.86 -13.05
CA SER A 977 6.02 -31.51 -11.78
C SER A 977 6.81 -32.79 -11.45
N ALA A 978 7.86 -33.11 -12.21
CA ALA A 978 8.88 -34.09 -11.82
C ALA A 978 9.85 -33.57 -10.75
N TYR A 979 9.89 -32.25 -10.52
CA TYR A 979 10.77 -31.57 -9.57
C TYR A 979 9.98 -30.86 -8.46
N GLY A 980 10.62 -30.62 -7.31
CA GLY A 980 10.12 -29.72 -6.29
C GLY A 980 10.41 -28.25 -6.61
N THR A 981 9.76 -27.34 -5.89
CA THR A 981 10.06 -25.90 -5.94
C THR A 981 11.46 -25.57 -5.42
N GLY A 982 12.00 -26.37 -4.50
CA GLY A 982 13.26 -26.07 -3.81
C GLY A 982 13.23 -24.80 -2.94
N ALA A 983 12.04 -24.23 -2.71
CA ALA A 983 11.85 -23.02 -1.92
C ALA A 983 12.14 -23.26 -0.43
N MET A 984 12.69 -22.26 0.25
CA MET A 984 12.96 -22.34 1.69
C MET A 984 11.68 -22.20 2.53
N PRO A 985 11.50 -23.03 3.59
CA PRO A 985 10.36 -22.95 4.50
C PRO A 985 10.46 -21.76 5.46
N ASN A 986 9.30 -21.37 6.00
CA ASN A 986 9.10 -20.23 6.91
C ASN A 986 9.37 -18.86 6.27
N ALA A 987 9.31 -18.78 4.93
CA ALA A 987 9.48 -17.51 4.24
C ALA A 987 8.29 -16.58 4.53
N PRO A 988 8.53 -15.31 4.92
CA PRO A 988 7.48 -14.31 5.07
C PRO A 988 7.06 -13.75 3.70
N HIS A 989 6.07 -12.86 3.70
CA HIS A 989 5.63 -12.11 2.51
C HIS A 989 6.76 -11.47 1.72
N ALA A 990 6.55 -11.32 0.41
CA ALA A 990 7.50 -10.69 -0.51
C ALA A 990 7.98 -9.33 0.03
N GLY A 991 9.29 -9.08 -0.08
CA GLY A 991 9.95 -7.88 0.43
C GLY A 991 10.20 -7.85 1.95
N ARG A 992 9.55 -8.70 2.76
CA ARG A 992 9.83 -8.77 4.21
C ARG A 992 11.11 -9.55 4.51
N TRP A 993 11.74 -9.23 5.63
CA TRP A 993 13.03 -9.81 6.03
C TRP A 993 12.92 -11.29 6.41
N PHE A 994 13.71 -12.12 5.74
CA PHE A 994 13.80 -13.56 5.88
C PHE A 994 15.21 -13.94 6.37
N PRO A 995 15.44 -14.02 7.69
CA PRO A 995 16.78 -14.11 8.26
C PRO A 995 17.48 -15.44 7.91
N GLU A 996 16.75 -16.56 7.83
CA GLU A 996 17.31 -17.86 7.43
C GLU A 996 17.86 -17.82 5.99
N ALA A 997 17.14 -17.18 5.07
CA ALA A 997 17.62 -16.99 3.70
C ALA A 997 18.83 -16.05 3.65
N PHE A 998 18.84 -14.97 4.43
CA PHE A 998 20.01 -14.08 4.51
C PHE A 998 21.27 -14.82 5.02
N GLN A 999 21.14 -15.60 6.10
CA GLN A 999 22.25 -16.40 6.65
C GLN A 999 22.77 -17.40 5.62
N LEU A 1000 21.88 -18.16 4.96
CA LEU A 1000 22.30 -19.14 3.96
C LEU A 1000 22.93 -18.50 2.73
N LEU A 1001 22.44 -17.32 2.30
CA LEU A 1001 23.06 -16.54 1.22
C LEU A 1001 24.50 -16.12 1.58
N LEU A 1002 24.78 -15.75 2.84
CA LEU A 1002 26.13 -15.43 3.32
C LEU A 1002 27.04 -16.67 3.37
N GLU A 1003 26.58 -17.78 3.96
CA GLU A 1003 27.35 -19.02 4.03
C GLU A 1003 27.73 -19.55 2.65
N ASN A 1004 26.82 -19.41 1.68
CA ASN A 1004 27.02 -19.80 0.30
C ASN A 1004 27.58 -18.67 -0.60
N ALA A 1005 28.19 -17.61 -0.06
CA ALA A 1005 28.70 -16.52 -0.88
C ALA A 1005 29.83 -16.97 -1.84
N TYR A 1006 29.79 -16.51 -3.10
CA TYR A 1006 30.86 -16.69 -4.07
C TYR A 1006 30.99 -15.49 -5.03
N PRO A 1007 32.13 -14.76 -5.04
CA PRO A 1007 33.36 -15.02 -4.28
C PRO A 1007 33.16 -14.99 -2.76
N PRO A 1008 33.84 -15.85 -1.97
CA PRO A 1008 33.67 -15.89 -0.52
C PRO A 1008 33.94 -14.53 0.12
N ILE A 1009 33.08 -14.15 1.06
CA ILE A 1009 33.20 -12.89 1.79
C ILE A 1009 34.28 -13.01 2.87
N ASN A 1010 35.05 -11.93 3.06
CA ASN A 1010 36.16 -11.81 4.02
C ASN A 1010 36.03 -10.49 4.79
#